data_AF-A0AA88XP84-F1
#
_entry.id   AF-A0AA88XP84-F1
#
_cell.length_a   1.000
_cell.length_b   1.000
_cell.length_c   1.000
_cell.angle_alpha   90.00
_cell.angle_beta   90.00
_cell.angle_gamma   90.00
#
_symmetry.space_group_name_H-M   'P 1'
#
loop_
_entity.id
_entity.type
_entity.pdbx_description
1 polymer ?
#
loop_
_entity_poly.entity_id
_entity_poly.type
_entity_poly.pdbx_seq_one_letter_code
_entity_poly.pdbx_strand_id
1 'polypeptide(L)'
;MINVPTSANASVIPPSTDIFLSGTQSGARFYYSSTTEKRGIGLSNVRERVVLAVSVCLFGIAFGATSHTSTSSEAAEINHLKQTTESLARQIMMLQLSAEERIRTDGDSGLKSTRGHRIGTRPYFSQHFSGGTIGAIHDHSNYDRTVGMGELNMVINGVDFRTRHNDYKLKMPHRTKKDYGATEDIPFPDVPPRVKAKHTVAEQIKEMQEYFRAFKDQNTRIRSDYDKYFKPVLCYMEAGWTTDTKSLSEPFESDRHFLEANSWFDLTNKVEFTDYTGGKSNHENYSFLPTRIMRVNNGTPEFAQWNYRILCHPIKRKLHRYDLILEDDFAPRLSMRRTMKDYAMTRSARFRVAAGVGSRYDRDAGYGQESDRALGTSTIDYIMEEIPGKDNYPGHLYDASFGMIHDNIHLHNATKLNTAYYHRVYKVRENDAMGQRVVWRGFQDKHMWTAQTSSSRISPAKIEDCNRNSKTHKMECKNFEARYTYAVPLELIWLTPLYSWNPYGLKFWTGRDYNVPNAHGRNGGLTKDKAYNGTNAGKFYFTPAEFFHGGEVERDPADTAKDTIGVLDAHGNLRKVAPSGTKIFTPNIPNVGVMRMRYPVMPAHVEGNAIYKELDALKAAVMNMQTYERFFERDPFHAIVH
;
A
#
# COMPACT_ATOMS: atom_id res chain seq x y z
N MET A 1 48.35 44.86 -8.53
CA MET A 1 49.17 44.33 -9.64
C MET A 1 48.83 42.85 -9.74
N ILE A 2 48.45 42.27 -10.88
CA ILE A 2 48.39 42.77 -12.27
C ILE A 2 46.90 42.90 -12.72
N ASN A 3 46.63 43.50 -13.88
CA ASN A 3 45.30 43.94 -14.33
C ASN A 3 44.42 42.85 -15.00
N VAL A 4 43.12 43.13 -15.04
CA VAL A 4 42.08 42.47 -15.85
C VAL A 4 42.27 42.77 -17.36
N PRO A 5 41.57 42.07 -18.27
CA PRO A 5 40.41 42.73 -18.88
C PRO A 5 39.16 41.86 -19.02
N THR A 6 38.01 42.53 -19.08
CA THR A 6 36.67 41.95 -19.31
C THR A 6 36.24 42.07 -20.77
N SER A 7 35.53 41.07 -21.30
CA SER A 7 34.48 41.30 -22.31
C SER A 7 33.54 40.09 -22.38
N ALA A 8 32.26 40.34 -22.66
CA ALA A 8 31.28 39.30 -22.95
C ALA A 8 30.94 39.30 -24.44
N ASN A 9 30.49 38.16 -24.97
CA ASN A 9 29.39 38.13 -25.93
C ASN A 9 28.76 36.74 -26.04
N ALA A 10 27.51 36.69 -26.50
CA ALA A 10 26.75 35.46 -26.65
C ALA A 10 26.91 34.85 -28.05
N SER A 11 26.77 33.53 -28.14
CA SER A 11 26.47 32.83 -29.39
C SER A 11 25.40 31.77 -29.16
N VAL A 12 24.38 31.77 -30.01
CA VAL A 12 23.32 30.76 -30.03
C VAL A 12 23.74 29.65 -30.98
N ILE A 13 23.59 28.38 -30.56
CA ILE A 13 23.79 27.21 -31.41
C ILE A 13 22.49 26.38 -31.37
N PRO A 14 21.85 26.06 -32.52
CA PRO A 14 20.56 25.39 -32.57
C PRO A 14 20.66 23.87 -32.38
N PRO A 15 19.57 23.19 -31.99
CA PRO A 15 19.49 21.74 -32.04
C PRO A 15 19.44 21.25 -33.50
N SER A 16 20.18 20.19 -33.81
CA SER A 16 20.19 19.53 -35.12
C SER A 16 18.89 18.76 -35.38
N THR A 17 18.17 19.12 -36.43
CA THR A 17 17.04 18.34 -36.96
C THR A 17 17.54 17.26 -37.90
N ASP A 18 17.61 16.01 -37.44
CA ASP A 18 17.76 14.88 -38.34
C ASP A 18 16.41 14.46 -38.92
N ILE A 19 16.32 14.49 -40.25
CA ILE A 19 15.15 14.11 -41.02
C ILE A 19 15.36 12.67 -41.49
N PHE A 20 14.44 11.76 -41.16
CA PHE A 20 14.31 10.51 -41.89
C PHE A 20 12.99 10.46 -42.67
N LEU A 21 13.09 10.08 -43.93
CA LEU A 21 12.06 10.26 -44.95
C LEU A 21 10.97 9.18 -44.92
N SER A 22 9.82 9.54 -45.46
CA SER A 22 8.66 8.68 -45.62
C SER A 22 8.92 7.48 -46.54
N GLY A 23 8.59 6.27 -46.07
CA GLY A 23 8.42 5.07 -46.89
C GLY A 23 6.99 4.54 -46.77
N THR A 24 6.13 4.82 -47.76
CA THR A 24 4.75 4.34 -47.78
C THR A 24 4.63 2.97 -48.46
N GLN A 25 3.93 2.02 -47.84
CA GLN A 25 3.19 1.01 -48.59
C GLN A 25 2.02 0.40 -47.79
N SER A 26 1.07 -0.16 -48.55
CA SER A 26 -0.06 -0.98 -48.09
C SER A 26 0.40 -2.26 -47.37
N GLY A 27 -0.38 -2.90 -46.51
CA GLY A 27 -1.78 -2.62 -46.13
C GLY A 27 -2.65 -3.87 -46.24
N ALA A 28 -2.94 -4.50 -45.10
CA ALA A 28 -3.85 -5.64 -45.00
C ALA A 28 -4.65 -5.56 -43.69
N ARG A 29 -5.99 -5.58 -43.77
CA ARG A 29 -6.88 -5.68 -42.60
C ARG A 29 -7.42 -7.11 -42.51
N PHE A 30 -7.04 -7.86 -41.49
CA PHE A 30 -7.71 -9.12 -41.16
C PHE A 30 -8.91 -8.85 -40.26
N TYR A 31 -10.10 -8.87 -40.86
CA TYR A 31 -11.36 -9.01 -40.12
C TYR A 31 -11.63 -10.50 -39.88
N TYR A 32 -11.75 -10.92 -38.62
CA TYR A 32 -12.42 -12.18 -38.31
C TYR A 32 -13.91 -11.92 -38.11
N SER A 33 -14.71 -12.27 -39.13
CA SER A 33 -16.17 -12.20 -39.09
C SER A 33 -16.75 -13.56 -38.76
N SER A 34 -17.68 -13.61 -37.80
CA SER A 34 -18.41 -14.83 -37.43
C SER A 34 -19.69 -14.98 -38.26
N THR A 35 -19.78 -16.01 -39.09
CA THR A 35 -21.05 -16.42 -39.73
C THR A 35 -21.19 -17.93 -39.74
N THR A 36 -22.21 -18.43 -39.04
CA THR A 36 -22.72 -19.80 -39.15
C THR A 36 -23.66 -19.93 -40.34
N GLU A 37 -23.62 -21.03 -41.09
CA GLU A 37 -24.86 -21.61 -41.64
C GLU A 37 -24.79 -23.14 -41.81
N LYS A 38 -25.94 -23.76 -42.13
CA LYS A 38 -26.15 -25.22 -42.13
C LYS A 38 -26.69 -25.71 -43.48
N ARG A 39 -26.20 -26.88 -43.93
CA ARG A 39 -26.86 -27.96 -44.73
C ARG A 39 -25.80 -29.04 -45.00
N GLY A 40 -26.07 -30.34 -45.10
CA GLY A 40 -27.32 -31.09 -44.92
C GLY A 40 -27.52 -32.13 -46.04
N ILE A 41 -27.87 -33.39 -45.68
CA ILE A 41 -28.04 -34.59 -46.56
C ILE A 41 -26.68 -35.21 -46.96
N GLY A 42 -26.41 -36.53 -46.99
CA GLY A 42 -27.23 -37.78 -46.98
C GLY A 42 -27.08 -38.52 -48.34
N LEU A 43 -27.04 -39.85 -48.50
CA LEU A 43 -27.00 -41.03 -47.60
C LEU A 43 -26.54 -42.27 -48.44
N SER A 44 -26.36 -43.46 -47.83
CA SER A 44 -26.04 -44.78 -48.47
C SER A 44 -24.59 -44.94 -49.01
N ASN A 45 -23.96 -46.14 -49.09
CA ASN A 45 -24.42 -47.53 -48.90
C ASN A 45 -23.39 -48.42 -48.15
N VAL A 46 -23.89 -49.30 -47.25
CA VAL A 46 -23.70 -50.78 -47.16
C VAL A 46 -22.37 -51.36 -47.72
N ARG A 47 -21.48 -52.06 -46.99
CA ARG A 47 -21.54 -53.37 -46.24
C ARG A 47 -20.17 -53.59 -45.48
N GLU A 48 -19.82 -54.60 -44.65
CA GLU A 48 -20.43 -55.74 -43.91
C GLU A 48 -19.47 -56.15 -42.73
N ARG A 49 -19.96 -56.83 -41.66
CA ARG A 49 -19.22 -57.54 -40.57
C ARG A 49 -18.45 -56.64 -39.56
N VAL A 50 -18.39 -56.90 -38.24
CA VAL A 50 -18.87 -58.02 -37.37
C VAL A 50 -19.78 -57.46 -36.24
N VAL A 51 -20.61 -58.33 -35.63
CA VAL A 51 -21.77 -58.10 -34.75
C VAL A 51 -21.81 -59.27 -33.76
N LEU A 52 -22.22 -59.22 -32.47
CA LEU A 52 -22.71 -58.17 -31.55
C LEU A 52 -22.34 -58.58 -30.09
N ALA A 53 -22.69 -57.76 -29.09
CA ALA A 53 -22.89 -58.22 -27.70
C ALA A 53 -24.40 -58.38 -27.40
N VAL A 54 -24.78 -59.18 -26.38
CA VAL A 54 -25.93 -59.00 -25.43
C VAL A 54 -26.29 -60.30 -24.66
N SER A 55 -26.87 -60.14 -23.46
CA SER A 55 -27.61 -61.11 -22.62
C SER A 55 -26.85 -62.15 -21.77
N VAL A 56 -26.61 -61.76 -20.50
CA VAL A 56 -27.17 -62.38 -19.27
C VAL A 56 -27.53 -63.87 -19.28
N CYS A 57 -26.91 -64.63 -18.37
CA CYS A 57 -27.59 -65.69 -17.61
C CYS A 57 -26.95 -65.88 -16.22
N LEU A 58 -27.64 -66.54 -15.28
CA LEU A 58 -27.28 -66.67 -13.86
C LEU A 58 -27.16 -68.15 -13.44
N PHE A 59 -26.35 -68.40 -12.39
CA PHE A 59 -26.14 -69.68 -11.67
C PHE A 59 -25.51 -70.87 -12.43
N GLY A 60 -24.51 -71.50 -11.80
CA GLY A 60 -23.79 -72.68 -12.31
C GLY A 60 -22.56 -73.04 -11.46
N ILE A 61 -22.77 -73.65 -10.29
CA ILE A 61 -21.75 -73.92 -9.27
C ILE A 61 -20.71 -74.96 -9.74
N ALA A 62 -19.39 -74.70 -9.59
CA ALA A 62 -18.43 -75.52 -8.80
C ALA A 62 -16.93 -75.23 -9.07
N PHE A 63 -16.09 -75.52 -8.05
CA PHE A 63 -14.62 -75.67 -8.03
C PHE A 63 -13.70 -74.57 -8.63
N GLY A 64 -12.80 -74.03 -7.79
CA GLY A 64 -11.68 -73.19 -8.23
C GLY A 64 -11.33 -72.06 -7.25
N ALA A 65 -10.87 -72.38 -6.04
CA ALA A 65 -10.59 -71.37 -5.01
C ALA A 65 -9.21 -70.70 -5.21
N THR A 66 -9.13 -69.71 -6.12
CA THR A 66 -8.05 -68.72 -6.17
C THR A 66 -8.58 -67.35 -5.76
N SER A 67 -8.58 -67.08 -4.45
CA SER A 67 -8.97 -65.79 -3.89
C SER A 67 -8.07 -64.66 -4.42
N HIS A 68 -8.64 -63.69 -5.14
CA HIS A 68 -7.93 -62.54 -5.69
C HIS A 68 -7.10 -61.80 -4.63
N THR A 69 -5.80 -61.69 -4.86
CA THR A 69 -4.88 -60.84 -4.08
C THR A 69 -4.76 -59.41 -4.60
N SER A 70 -5.45 -59.05 -5.70
CA SER A 70 -5.34 -57.75 -6.39
C SER A 70 -5.75 -56.55 -5.56
N THR A 71 -6.80 -56.67 -4.73
CA THR A 71 -7.27 -55.56 -3.87
C THR A 71 -6.23 -55.12 -2.84
N SER A 72 -5.29 -56.01 -2.47
CA SER A 72 -4.21 -55.69 -1.53
C SER A 72 -3.09 -54.88 -2.17
N SER A 73 -2.73 -55.15 -3.43
CA SER A 73 -1.71 -54.39 -4.17
C SER A 73 -2.22 -53.01 -4.58
N GLU A 74 -3.46 -52.90 -5.06
CA GLU A 74 -4.08 -51.61 -5.42
C GLU A 74 -4.19 -50.69 -4.19
N ALA A 75 -4.61 -51.22 -3.03
CA ALA A 75 -4.66 -50.45 -1.79
C ALA A 75 -3.26 -50.03 -1.30
N ALA A 76 -2.24 -50.88 -1.45
CA ALA A 76 -0.86 -50.55 -1.12
C ALA A 76 -0.30 -49.45 -2.05
N GLU A 77 -0.54 -49.55 -3.36
CA GLU A 77 -0.11 -48.55 -4.35
C GLU A 77 -0.80 -47.20 -4.13
N ILE A 78 -2.11 -47.18 -3.88
CA ILE A 78 -2.86 -45.96 -3.53
C ILE A 78 -2.30 -45.32 -2.25
N ASN A 79 -1.89 -46.11 -1.26
CA ASN A 79 -1.29 -45.59 -0.03
C ASN A 79 0.15 -45.08 -0.26
N HIS A 80 0.95 -45.75 -1.10
CA HIS A 80 2.27 -45.28 -1.52
C HIS A 80 2.19 -43.95 -2.31
N LEU A 81 1.21 -43.82 -3.22
CA LEU A 81 0.95 -42.59 -3.96
C LEU A 81 0.52 -41.44 -3.02
N LYS A 82 -0.34 -41.71 -2.02
CA LYS A 82 -0.68 -40.73 -0.98
C LYS A 82 0.56 -40.29 -0.18
N GLN A 83 1.37 -41.23 0.32
CA GLN A 83 2.59 -40.93 1.07
C GLN A 83 3.61 -40.12 0.23
N THR A 84 3.75 -40.47 -1.05
CA THR A 84 4.60 -39.74 -2.01
C THR A 84 4.08 -38.31 -2.23
N THR A 85 2.77 -38.15 -2.43
CA THR A 85 2.11 -36.85 -2.61
C THR A 85 2.23 -35.98 -1.36
N GLU A 86 2.00 -36.53 -0.17
CA GLU A 86 2.19 -35.81 1.09
C GLU A 86 3.66 -35.40 1.31
N SER A 87 4.61 -36.26 0.95
CA SER A 87 6.05 -35.97 1.07
C SER A 87 6.48 -34.86 0.11
N LEU A 88 6.04 -34.91 -1.15
CA LEU A 88 6.28 -33.85 -2.14
C LEU A 88 5.64 -32.53 -1.72
N ALA A 89 4.40 -32.55 -1.24
CA ALA A 89 3.71 -31.35 -0.76
C ALA A 89 4.38 -30.76 0.49
N ARG A 90 4.87 -31.58 1.43
CA ARG A 90 5.69 -31.12 2.56
C ARG A 90 7.01 -30.49 2.08
N GLN A 91 7.67 -31.07 1.09
CA GLN A 91 8.88 -30.49 0.49
C GLN A 91 8.59 -29.12 -0.15
N ILE A 92 7.47 -28.97 -0.86
CA ILE A 92 7.02 -27.68 -1.42
C ILE A 92 6.74 -26.66 -0.31
N MET A 93 6.09 -27.07 0.80
CA MET A 93 5.88 -26.20 1.96
C MET A 93 7.20 -25.72 2.59
N MET A 94 8.21 -26.60 2.67
CA MET A 94 9.54 -26.24 3.19
C MET A 94 10.32 -25.33 2.23
N LEU A 95 10.21 -25.52 0.91
CA LEU A 95 10.80 -24.64 -0.09
C LEU A 95 10.18 -23.23 -0.04
N GLN A 96 8.84 -23.15 0.08
CA GLN A 96 8.13 -21.88 0.27
C GLN A 96 8.58 -21.17 1.57
N LEU A 97 8.67 -21.90 2.68
CA LEU A 97 9.15 -21.33 3.94
C LEU A 97 10.61 -20.85 3.84
N SER A 98 11.48 -21.61 3.18
CA SER A 98 12.87 -21.23 2.95
C SER A 98 13.01 -19.98 2.07
N ALA A 99 12.11 -19.77 1.10
CA ALA A 99 12.07 -18.54 0.31
C ALA A 99 11.61 -17.34 1.15
N GLU A 100 10.60 -17.52 1.99
CA GLU A 100 10.12 -16.46 2.89
C GLU A 100 11.17 -16.09 3.96
N GLU A 101 11.85 -17.06 4.58
CA GLU A 101 12.95 -16.81 5.53
C GLU A 101 14.11 -16.08 4.85
N ARG A 102 14.47 -16.47 3.62
CA ARG A 102 15.48 -15.74 2.85
C ARG A 102 15.09 -14.27 2.68
N ILE A 103 13.83 -13.99 2.31
CA ILE A 103 13.34 -12.61 2.15
C ILE A 103 13.35 -11.85 3.48
N ARG A 104 13.01 -12.49 4.62
CA ARG A 104 13.15 -11.92 5.98
C ARG A 104 14.61 -11.59 6.34
N THR A 105 15.58 -12.36 5.84
CA THR A 105 17.02 -12.06 6.04
C THR A 105 17.61 -11.08 5.03
N ASP A 106 17.05 -10.97 3.82
CA ASP A 106 17.45 -10.01 2.80
C ASP A 106 17.03 -8.57 3.17
N GLY A 107 15.94 -8.39 3.95
CA GLY A 107 15.51 -7.09 4.47
C GLY A 107 14.18 -7.10 5.27
N ASP A 108 13.84 -5.95 5.87
CA ASP A 108 12.63 -5.74 6.69
C ASP A 108 11.37 -5.65 5.80
N SER A 109 10.17 -5.67 6.39
CA SER A 109 8.93 -5.40 5.63
C SER A 109 8.90 -3.96 5.09
N GLY A 110 8.45 -3.76 3.86
CA GLY A 110 8.41 -2.43 3.24
C GLY A 110 8.23 -2.44 1.72
N LEU A 111 8.31 -1.24 1.14
CA LEU A 111 8.33 -1.05 -0.31
C LEU A 111 9.68 -1.52 -0.86
N LYS A 112 9.65 -2.45 -1.81
CA LYS A 112 10.85 -2.99 -2.48
C LYS A 112 11.12 -2.24 -3.78
N SER A 113 10.09 -2.00 -4.58
CA SER A 113 10.17 -1.18 -5.80
C SER A 113 8.79 -0.69 -6.25
N THR A 114 8.78 0.33 -7.11
CA THR A 114 7.63 0.70 -7.95
C THR A 114 7.92 0.27 -9.39
N ARG A 115 6.94 0.35 -10.29
CA ARG A 115 7.21 0.26 -11.74
C ARG A 115 8.24 1.34 -12.14
N GLY A 116 9.28 0.92 -12.86
CA GLY A 116 10.30 1.81 -13.41
C GLY A 116 9.96 2.25 -14.83
N HIS A 117 9.97 3.55 -15.08
CA HIS A 117 9.83 4.18 -16.40
C HIS A 117 11.15 4.75 -16.93
N ARG A 118 12.22 4.76 -16.12
CA ARG A 118 13.54 5.28 -16.48
C ARG A 118 14.65 4.38 -15.92
N ILE A 119 15.55 3.98 -16.82
CA ILE A 119 16.91 3.50 -16.50
C ILE A 119 17.89 4.66 -16.65
N GLY A 120 19.13 4.49 -16.17
CA GLY A 120 20.20 5.46 -16.45
C GLY A 120 21.59 4.85 -16.52
N THR A 121 22.57 5.67 -16.91
CA THR A 121 23.97 5.25 -17.17
C THR A 121 24.76 4.87 -15.92
N ARG A 122 24.17 4.98 -14.73
CA ARG A 122 24.69 4.51 -13.44
C ARG A 122 23.52 4.01 -12.59
N PRO A 123 23.71 3.06 -11.67
CA PRO A 123 22.62 2.45 -10.89
C PRO A 123 21.69 3.45 -10.20
N TYR A 124 22.25 4.52 -9.61
CA TYR A 124 21.47 5.56 -8.90
C TYR A 124 20.64 6.49 -9.80
N PHE A 125 20.77 6.40 -11.13
CA PHE A 125 19.86 7.07 -12.08
C PHE A 125 18.66 6.19 -12.48
N SER A 126 18.68 4.89 -12.19
CA SER A 126 17.56 3.99 -12.45
C SER A 126 16.51 4.11 -11.35
N GLN A 127 15.23 4.03 -11.72
CA GLN A 127 14.14 4.12 -10.77
C GLN A 127 14.04 2.88 -9.86
N HIS A 128 13.79 3.18 -8.59
CA HIS A 128 13.53 2.28 -7.47
C HIS A 128 12.42 2.93 -6.61
N PHE A 129 12.21 2.49 -5.36
CA PHE A 129 11.09 2.89 -4.51
C PHE A 129 10.80 4.41 -4.43
N SER A 130 11.81 5.29 -4.36
CA SER A 130 11.67 6.77 -4.34
C SER A 130 12.16 7.46 -5.62
N GLY A 131 12.01 6.81 -6.79
CA GLY A 131 12.50 7.28 -8.10
C GLY A 131 11.98 8.66 -8.55
N GLY A 132 10.93 8.69 -9.38
CA GLY A 132 10.30 9.95 -9.85
C GLY A 132 9.15 10.44 -8.96
N THR A 133 8.53 9.50 -8.25
CA THR A 133 7.51 9.66 -7.22
C THR A 133 7.70 8.49 -6.25
N ILE A 134 7.63 8.71 -4.93
CA ILE A 134 7.73 7.61 -3.94
C ILE A 134 6.41 6.83 -3.95
N GLY A 135 6.46 5.51 -4.13
CA GLY A 135 5.26 4.67 -4.17
C GLY A 135 4.29 4.99 -5.32
N ALA A 136 4.76 5.63 -6.40
CA ALA A 136 3.93 6.04 -7.54
C ALA A 136 2.68 6.90 -7.14
N ILE A 137 2.82 7.72 -6.09
CA ILE A 137 1.74 8.61 -5.63
C ILE A 137 1.43 9.72 -6.65
N HIS A 138 0.14 9.99 -6.84
CA HIS A 138 -0.38 11.00 -7.74
C HIS A 138 -1.79 11.45 -7.27
N ASP A 139 -2.35 12.50 -7.87
CA ASP A 139 -3.51 13.19 -7.32
C ASP A 139 -4.83 12.92 -8.05
N HIS A 140 -5.85 12.59 -7.26
CA HIS A 140 -7.24 12.40 -7.67
C HIS A 140 -8.15 13.39 -6.96
N SER A 141 -7.66 14.62 -6.84
CA SER A 141 -8.27 15.70 -6.04
C SER A 141 -9.69 16.11 -6.51
N ASN A 142 -10.10 15.69 -7.70
CA ASN A 142 -11.44 15.85 -8.25
C ASN A 142 -12.41 14.69 -7.92
N TYR A 143 -12.03 13.74 -7.08
CA TYR A 143 -12.88 12.67 -6.56
C TYR A 143 -13.08 12.83 -5.05
N ASP A 144 -14.21 12.33 -4.53
CA ASP A 144 -14.47 12.22 -3.11
C ASP A 144 -13.70 11.02 -2.54
N ARG A 145 -12.87 11.27 -1.52
CA ARG A 145 -12.11 10.28 -0.72
C ARG A 145 -11.00 9.51 -1.45
N THR A 146 -10.96 9.50 -2.77
CA THR A 146 -9.93 8.78 -3.54
C THR A 146 -8.53 9.37 -3.33
N VAL A 147 -7.53 8.50 -3.27
CA VAL A 147 -6.12 8.84 -3.10
C VAL A 147 -5.31 8.00 -4.09
N GLY A 148 -4.61 8.68 -5.02
CA GLY A 148 -3.89 8.01 -6.11
C GLY A 148 -2.54 7.45 -5.66
N MET A 149 -2.31 6.17 -5.99
CA MET A 149 -1.08 5.43 -5.74
C MET A 149 -0.93 4.33 -6.80
N GLY A 150 0.23 4.19 -7.43
CA GLY A 150 0.43 3.21 -8.51
C GLY A 150 0.69 1.78 -8.02
N GLU A 151 1.17 0.91 -8.93
CA GLU A 151 1.59 -0.45 -8.61
C GLU A 151 2.87 -0.47 -7.76
N LEU A 152 2.84 -1.24 -6.67
CA LEU A 152 3.95 -1.45 -5.74
C LEU A 152 4.40 -2.91 -5.79
N ASN A 153 5.70 -3.17 -5.65
CA ASN A 153 6.20 -4.43 -5.11
C ASN A 153 6.48 -4.22 -3.61
N MET A 154 5.77 -4.98 -2.78
CA MET A 154 5.86 -4.93 -1.32
C MET A 154 6.41 -6.24 -0.77
N VAL A 155 7.25 -6.15 0.25
CA VAL A 155 7.59 -7.26 1.14
C VAL A 155 6.85 -7.07 2.46
N ILE A 156 6.11 -8.08 2.91
CA ILE A 156 5.49 -8.09 4.23
C ILE A 156 5.65 -9.49 4.84
N ASN A 157 6.30 -9.58 6.00
CA ASN A 157 6.63 -10.85 6.67
C ASN A 157 7.24 -11.90 5.74
N GLY A 158 8.28 -11.53 4.97
CA GLY A 158 8.93 -12.44 4.01
C GLY A 158 8.13 -12.75 2.73
N VAL A 159 6.92 -12.24 2.57
CA VAL A 159 6.12 -12.43 1.35
C VAL A 159 6.33 -11.25 0.40
N ASP A 160 6.94 -11.51 -0.75
CA ASP A 160 7.08 -10.59 -1.88
C ASP A 160 5.83 -10.67 -2.78
N PHE A 161 5.19 -9.53 -3.06
CA PHE A 161 3.98 -9.47 -3.89
C PHE A 161 3.85 -8.15 -4.65
N ARG A 162 3.19 -8.18 -5.82
CA ARG A 162 2.94 -7.01 -6.67
C ARG A 162 1.48 -6.61 -6.60
N THR A 163 1.17 -5.39 -6.19
CA THR A 163 -0.21 -4.87 -6.17
C THR A 163 -0.72 -4.61 -7.60
N ARG A 164 -2.02 -4.34 -7.73
CA ARG A 164 -2.54 -3.57 -8.89
C ARG A 164 -2.27 -2.08 -8.67
N HIS A 165 -2.71 -1.23 -9.59
CA HIS A 165 -2.83 0.21 -9.32
C HIS A 165 -3.80 0.45 -8.14
N ASN A 166 -3.46 1.37 -7.24
CA ASN A 166 -4.00 1.49 -5.89
C ASN A 166 -4.76 2.82 -5.67
N ASP A 167 -5.83 3.08 -6.43
CA ASP A 167 -6.70 4.24 -6.19
C ASP A 167 -7.64 4.02 -5.00
N TYR A 168 -7.06 3.97 -3.80
CA TYR A 168 -7.78 3.64 -2.57
C TYR A 168 -8.61 4.82 -2.04
N LYS A 169 -9.60 4.53 -1.19
CA LYS A 169 -10.41 5.55 -0.50
C LYS A 169 -10.00 5.74 0.94
N LEU A 170 -10.20 6.96 1.45
CA LEU A 170 -10.12 7.34 2.87
C LEU A 170 -11.21 6.63 3.72
N LYS A 171 -11.06 5.32 3.90
CA LYS A 171 -11.89 4.44 4.72
C LYS A 171 -11.12 3.86 5.89
N MET A 172 -11.82 3.63 6.99
CA MET A 172 -11.29 3.01 8.21
C MET A 172 -12.02 1.69 8.52
N PRO A 173 -11.42 0.79 9.33
CA PRO A 173 -12.14 -0.36 9.88
C PRO A 173 -13.43 0.08 10.60
N HIS A 174 -14.51 -0.69 10.47
CA HIS A 174 -15.80 -0.28 11.01
C HIS A 174 -15.79 -0.24 12.56
N ARG A 175 -16.24 0.87 13.14
CA ARG A 175 -16.22 1.16 14.59
C ARG A 175 -17.07 0.23 15.45
N THR A 176 -18.13 -0.36 14.89
CA THR A 176 -19.12 -1.14 15.64
C THR A 176 -19.36 -2.56 15.12
N LYS A 177 -18.94 -2.89 13.89
CA LYS A 177 -19.11 -4.22 13.30
C LYS A 177 -17.83 -5.03 13.36
N LYS A 178 -17.94 -6.31 13.74
CA LYS A 178 -16.83 -7.27 13.76
C LYS A 178 -16.63 -8.02 12.43
N ASP A 179 -17.46 -7.73 11.43
CA ASP A 179 -17.50 -8.50 10.19
C ASP A 179 -16.21 -8.34 9.38
N TYR A 180 -15.73 -9.44 8.80
CA TYR A 180 -14.50 -9.45 8.02
C TYR A 180 -14.59 -8.48 6.83
N GLY A 181 -13.65 -7.53 6.77
CA GLY A 181 -13.59 -6.53 5.71
C GLY A 181 -14.55 -5.35 5.89
N ALA A 182 -15.36 -5.30 6.95
CA ALA A 182 -16.26 -4.17 7.19
C ALA A 182 -15.47 -2.86 7.40
N THR A 183 -15.89 -1.83 6.67
CA THR A 183 -15.26 -0.50 6.65
C THR A 183 -16.32 0.59 6.68
N GLU A 184 -15.90 1.79 7.03
CA GLU A 184 -16.71 3.01 6.91
C GLU A 184 -15.83 4.19 6.49
N ASP A 185 -16.44 5.24 5.93
CA ASP A 185 -15.74 6.44 5.49
C ASP A 185 -15.19 7.25 6.67
N ILE A 186 -13.97 7.78 6.53
CA ILE A 186 -13.39 8.68 7.53
C ILE A 186 -14.15 10.02 7.53
N PRO A 187 -14.69 10.49 8.68
CA PRO A 187 -15.39 11.78 8.72
C PRO A 187 -14.44 12.92 8.32
N PHE A 188 -14.88 13.77 7.40
CA PHE A 188 -14.11 14.95 7.01
C PHE A 188 -14.11 16.01 8.12
N PRO A 189 -13.03 16.82 8.24
CA PRO A 189 -13.02 17.93 9.18
C PRO A 189 -14.10 18.96 8.89
N ASP A 190 -14.65 19.55 9.96
CA ASP A 190 -15.58 20.67 9.85
C ASP A 190 -14.92 21.93 9.26
N VAL A 191 -15.70 22.72 8.53
CA VAL A 191 -15.35 24.11 8.23
C VAL A 191 -15.34 24.93 9.54
N PRO A 192 -14.27 25.70 9.85
CA PRO A 192 -14.20 26.50 11.07
C PRO A 192 -15.39 27.47 11.20
N PRO A 193 -16.03 27.61 12.38
CA PRO A 193 -17.13 28.54 12.59
C PRO A 193 -16.79 29.99 12.22
N ARG A 194 -15.54 30.41 12.44
CA ARG A 194 -15.06 31.77 12.08
C ARG A 194 -15.06 32.03 10.57
N VAL A 195 -14.93 30.97 9.74
CA VAL A 195 -15.10 31.04 8.27
C VAL A 195 -16.60 31.11 7.95
N LYS A 196 -17.40 30.16 8.46
CA LYS A 196 -18.86 30.11 8.23
C LYS A 196 -19.58 31.41 8.64
N ALA A 197 -19.05 32.14 9.62
CA ALA A 197 -19.61 33.40 10.11
C ALA A 197 -19.32 34.64 9.24
N LYS A 198 -18.56 34.55 8.14
CA LYS A 198 -18.33 35.70 7.23
C LYS A 198 -19.46 35.83 6.22
N HIS A 199 -19.88 37.06 5.96
CA HIS A 199 -21.02 37.38 5.11
C HIS A 199 -20.75 37.12 3.62
N THR A 200 -19.53 37.34 3.13
CA THR A 200 -19.17 37.13 1.72
C THR A 200 -18.16 36.00 1.52
N VAL A 201 -18.22 35.33 0.37
CA VAL A 201 -17.26 34.26 0.01
C VAL A 201 -15.82 34.81 -0.04
N ALA A 202 -15.62 36.07 -0.42
CA ALA A 202 -14.30 36.72 -0.42
C ALA A 202 -13.70 36.86 1.00
N GLU A 203 -14.53 37.10 2.01
CA GLU A 203 -14.09 37.09 3.42
C GLU A 203 -13.89 35.67 3.95
N GLN A 204 -14.72 34.70 3.53
CA GLN A 204 -14.51 33.29 3.85
C GLN A 204 -13.18 32.77 3.30
N ILE A 205 -12.82 33.14 2.06
CA ILE A 205 -11.51 32.85 1.45
C ILE A 205 -10.37 33.39 2.33
N LYS A 206 -10.42 34.67 2.71
CA LYS A 206 -9.38 35.29 3.54
C LYS A 206 -9.25 34.63 4.92
N GLU A 207 -10.37 34.29 5.57
CA GLU A 207 -10.34 33.59 6.86
C GLU A 207 -9.85 32.15 6.72
N MET A 208 -10.20 31.45 5.63
CA MET A 208 -9.68 30.11 5.36
C MET A 208 -8.16 30.13 5.11
N GLN A 209 -7.67 31.13 4.38
CA GLN A 209 -6.22 31.36 4.15
C GLN A 209 -5.48 31.59 5.48
N GLU A 210 -6.09 32.28 6.44
CA GLU A 210 -5.53 32.45 7.80
C GLU A 210 -5.44 31.14 8.59
N TYR A 211 -6.44 30.25 8.48
CA TYR A 211 -6.37 28.90 9.08
C TYR A 211 -5.28 28.04 8.42
N PHE A 212 -5.12 28.13 7.10
CA PHE A 212 -4.02 27.49 6.36
C PHE A 212 -2.65 28.06 6.76
N ARG A 213 -2.54 29.37 7.02
CA ARG A 213 -1.31 29.99 7.56
C ARG A 213 -0.97 29.49 8.95
N ALA A 214 -1.96 29.46 9.86
CA ALA A 214 -1.79 28.91 11.21
C ALA A 214 -1.29 27.46 11.19
N PHE A 215 -1.83 26.63 10.28
CA PHE A 215 -1.36 25.26 10.07
C PHE A 215 0.02 25.18 9.40
N LYS A 216 0.35 26.05 8.44
CA LYS A 216 1.69 26.06 7.83
C LYS A 216 2.78 26.34 8.85
N ASP A 217 2.61 27.43 9.61
CA ASP A 217 3.55 27.94 10.61
C ASP A 217 3.50 27.16 11.94
N GLN A 218 2.57 26.19 12.08
CA GLN A 218 2.27 25.49 13.34
C GLN A 218 1.97 26.45 14.51
N ASN A 219 1.34 27.59 14.21
CA ASN A 219 1.30 28.77 15.07
C ASN A 219 -0.11 29.07 15.60
N THR A 220 -0.37 28.67 16.83
CA THR A 220 -1.65 28.89 17.53
C THR A 220 -1.96 30.37 17.83
N ARG A 221 -0.99 31.29 17.69
CA ARG A 221 -1.26 32.74 17.81
C ARG A 221 -2.00 33.30 16.59
N ILE A 222 -1.92 32.63 15.43
CA ILE A 222 -2.64 33.03 14.21
C ILE A 222 -4.10 32.58 14.30
N ARG A 223 -4.34 31.30 14.60
CA ARG A 223 -5.65 30.75 15.00
C ARG A 223 -5.42 29.67 16.05
N SER A 224 -6.00 29.83 17.24
CA SER A 224 -5.73 28.97 18.41
C SER A 224 -6.32 27.57 18.33
N ASP A 225 -7.11 27.30 17.30
CA ASP A 225 -7.96 26.13 17.12
C ASP A 225 -7.75 25.41 15.78
N TYR A 226 -6.67 25.72 15.03
CA TYR A 226 -6.44 25.14 13.69
C TYR A 226 -6.34 23.61 13.74
N ASP A 227 -5.79 23.02 14.80
CA ASP A 227 -5.62 21.58 14.99
C ASP A 227 -6.95 20.82 15.20
N LYS A 228 -8.07 21.54 15.36
CA LYS A 228 -9.42 20.97 15.29
C LYS A 228 -9.86 20.68 13.85
N TYR A 229 -9.28 21.37 12.87
CA TYR A 229 -9.74 21.36 11.47
C TYR A 229 -8.72 20.76 10.49
N PHE A 230 -7.44 20.68 10.88
CA PHE A 230 -6.43 19.90 10.15
C PHE A 230 -6.18 18.57 10.87
N LYS A 231 -6.65 17.46 10.29
CA LYS A 231 -6.63 16.13 10.94
C LYS A 231 -5.67 15.17 10.25
N PRO A 232 -4.63 14.68 10.95
CA PRO A 232 -3.75 13.65 10.41
C PRO A 232 -4.43 12.28 10.41
N VAL A 233 -4.24 11.56 9.31
CA VAL A 233 -4.72 10.20 9.07
C VAL A 233 -3.54 9.37 8.61
N LEU A 234 -3.31 8.20 9.22
CA LEU A 234 -2.32 7.24 8.75
C LEU A 234 -3.00 6.23 7.82
N CYS A 235 -2.59 6.21 6.55
CA CYS A 235 -2.96 5.15 5.61
C CYS A 235 -1.89 4.06 5.62
N TYR A 236 -2.34 2.80 5.58
CA TYR A 236 -1.54 1.60 5.82
C TYR A 236 -1.99 0.47 4.89
N MET A 237 -1.06 -0.41 4.52
CA MET A 237 -1.37 -1.67 3.88
C MET A 237 -1.51 -2.75 4.94
N GLU A 238 -2.63 -3.45 4.94
CA GLU A 238 -2.85 -4.68 5.69
C GLU A 238 -2.74 -5.87 4.74
N ALA A 239 -2.09 -6.97 5.14
CA ALA A 239 -2.05 -8.20 4.35
C ALA A 239 -2.10 -9.48 5.20
N GLY A 240 -2.37 -10.63 4.57
CA GLY A 240 -2.35 -11.94 5.23
C GLY A 240 -2.83 -13.09 4.35
N TRP A 241 -2.58 -14.32 4.82
CA TRP A 241 -3.01 -15.55 4.18
C TRP A 241 -4.52 -15.80 4.35
N THR A 242 -5.27 -15.74 3.26
CA THR A 242 -6.73 -15.95 3.21
C THR A 242 -7.11 -17.36 2.75
N THR A 243 -8.21 -17.90 3.26
CA THR A 243 -8.72 -19.25 2.91
C THR A 243 -9.58 -19.28 1.64
N ASP A 244 -10.02 -18.13 1.14
CA ASP A 244 -11.02 -17.99 0.06
C ASP A 244 -10.42 -18.20 -1.35
N THR A 245 -9.67 -19.29 -1.52
CA THR A 245 -8.84 -19.62 -2.71
C THR A 245 -9.62 -20.06 -3.95
N LYS A 246 -10.96 -20.07 -3.91
CA LYS A 246 -11.82 -20.50 -5.03
C LYS A 246 -12.43 -19.35 -5.85
N SER A 247 -12.43 -18.14 -5.33
CA SER A 247 -13.05 -16.96 -5.94
C SER A 247 -12.15 -15.75 -5.79
N LEU A 248 -11.95 -15.00 -6.87
CA LEU A 248 -11.28 -13.71 -6.79
C LEU A 248 -12.23 -12.68 -6.15
N SER A 249 -11.76 -11.94 -5.15
CA SER A 249 -12.51 -10.88 -4.48
C SER A 249 -11.68 -9.60 -4.46
N GLU A 250 -12.28 -8.45 -4.73
CA GLU A 250 -11.55 -7.18 -4.64
C GLU A 250 -10.89 -6.99 -3.26
N PRO A 251 -9.60 -6.64 -3.21
CA PRO A 251 -8.88 -6.42 -1.94
C PRO A 251 -9.43 -5.19 -1.19
N PHE A 252 -9.82 -4.15 -1.93
CA PHE A 252 -10.45 -2.92 -1.43
C PHE A 252 -11.15 -2.16 -2.55
N GLU A 253 -12.09 -1.29 -2.19
CA GLU A 253 -12.80 -0.42 -3.14
C GLU A 253 -11.86 0.62 -3.78
N SER A 254 -11.88 0.69 -5.11
CA SER A 254 -11.15 1.66 -5.93
C SER A 254 -12.07 2.15 -7.05
N ASP A 255 -12.03 3.44 -7.39
CA ASP A 255 -12.96 4.04 -8.38
C ASP A 255 -12.60 3.76 -9.84
N ARG A 256 -11.38 3.25 -10.10
CA ARG A 256 -10.78 3.21 -11.46
C ARG A 256 -10.13 1.86 -11.81
N HIS A 257 -9.70 1.09 -10.81
CA HIS A 257 -8.92 -0.13 -10.98
C HIS A 257 -9.50 -1.30 -10.18
N PHE A 258 -9.49 -2.49 -10.78
CA PHE A 258 -10.04 -3.74 -10.22
C PHE A 258 -9.16 -4.91 -10.68
N LEU A 259 -9.27 -6.09 -10.05
CA LEU A 259 -8.53 -7.27 -10.45
C LEU A 259 -9.19 -7.91 -11.68
N GLU A 260 -8.54 -7.77 -12.84
CA GLU A 260 -9.09 -8.13 -14.15
C GLU A 260 -8.88 -9.64 -14.44
N ALA A 261 -9.44 -10.50 -13.60
CA ALA A 261 -9.40 -11.94 -13.76
C ALA A 261 -10.66 -12.67 -13.25
N ASN A 262 -11.01 -13.77 -13.90
CA ASN A 262 -12.17 -14.60 -13.54
C ASN A 262 -11.85 -15.59 -12.40
N SER A 263 -10.58 -15.86 -12.15
CA SER A 263 -10.10 -16.77 -11.11
C SER A 263 -8.64 -16.47 -10.76
N TRP A 264 -8.16 -17.08 -9.67
CA TRP A 264 -6.77 -16.99 -9.25
C TRP A 264 -5.77 -17.60 -10.25
N PHE A 265 -6.17 -18.67 -10.97
CA PHE A 265 -5.36 -19.24 -12.06
C PHE A 265 -5.33 -18.32 -13.29
N ASP A 266 -6.46 -17.68 -13.64
CA ASP A 266 -6.50 -16.67 -14.72
C ASP A 266 -5.60 -15.46 -14.38
N LEU A 267 -5.61 -15.00 -13.14
CA LEU A 267 -4.70 -13.93 -12.67
C LEU A 267 -3.22 -14.35 -12.75
N THR A 268 -2.90 -15.57 -12.31
CA THR A 268 -1.53 -16.12 -12.35
C THR A 268 -1.03 -16.24 -13.79
N ASN A 269 -1.83 -16.85 -14.67
CA ASN A 269 -1.48 -17.02 -16.09
C ASN A 269 -1.30 -15.67 -16.80
N LYS A 270 -2.11 -14.65 -16.46
CA LYS A 270 -1.95 -13.28 -16.98
C LYS A 270 -0.66 -12.63 -16.50
N VAL A 271 -0.33 -12.75 -15.21
CA VAL A 271 0.92 -12.24 -14.63
C VAL A 271 2.13 -12.92 -15.26
N GLU A 272 2.13 -14.26 -15.32
CA GLU A 272 3.18 -15.08 -15.94
C GLU A 272 3.40 -14.69 -17.41
N PHE A 273 2.33 -14.57 -18.19
CA PHE A 273 2.40 -14.11 -19.58
C PHE A 273 2.96 -12.69 -19.68
N THR A 274 2.53 -11.73 -18.85
CA THR A 274 3.09 -10.36 -18.89
C THR A 274 4.54 -10.31 -18.48
N ASP A 275 4.95 -11.10 -17.48
CA ASP A 275 6.30 -11.06 -16.93
C ASP A 275 7.31 -11.74 -17.88
N TYR A 276 6.90 -12.78 -18.63
CA TYR A 276 7.73 -13.35 -19.72
C TYR A 276 7.75 -12.52 -21.00
N THR A 277 6.66 -11.82 -21.35
CA THR A 277 6.59 -11.04 -22.61
C THR A 277 6.99 -9.57 -22.48
N GLY A 278 7.11 -9.05 -21.25
CA GLY A 278 7.24 -7.62 -20.98
C GLY A 278 5.95 -6.81 -21.27
N GLY A 279 4.82 -7.48 -21.53
CA GLY A 279 3.53 -6.84 -21.75
C GLY A 279 2.94 -6.23 -20.48
N LYS A 280 1.89 -5.40 -20.61
CA LYS A 280 1.11 -4.89 -19.47
C LYS A 280 -0.37 -4.78 -19.78
N SER A 281 -1.22 -4.83 -18.75
CA SER A 281 -2.59 -4.29 -18.87
C SER A 281 -2.50 -2.76 -18.97
N ASN A 282 -3.22 -2.17 -19.93
CA ASN A 282 -3.36 -0.71 -20.05
C ASN A 282 -4.07 -0.07 -18.84
N HIS A 283 -4.77 -0.89 -18.06
CA HIS A 283 -5.45 -0.48 -16.83
C HIS A 283 -4.72 -0.96 -15.56
N GLU A 284 -3.52 -1.55 -15.67
CA GLU A 284 -2.64 -1.84 -14.51
C GLU A 284 -3.34 -2.67 -13.40
N ASN A 285 -4.21 -3.57 -13.85
CA ASN A 285 -5.13 -4.40 -13.07
C ASN A 285 -4.53 -5.75 -12.60
N TYR A 286 -3.26 -6.06 -12.93
CA TYR A 286 -2.66 -7.39 -12.76
C TYR A 286 -1.71 -7.47 -11.55
N SER A 287 -2.26 -7.80 -10.39
CA SER A 287 -1.48 -8.05 -9.17
C SER A 287 -0.90 -9.48 -9.12
N PHE A 288 0.38 -9.62 -8.75
CA PHE A 288 0.96 -10.91 -8.37
C PHE A 288 0.67 -11.16 -6.88
N LEU A 289 -0.15 -12.17 -6.59
CA LEU A 289 -0.61 -12.51 -5.23
C LEU A 289 -0.29 -13.97 -4.90
N PRO A 290 0.83 -14.25 -4.19
CA PRO A 290 1.29 -15.61 -3.90
C PRO A 290 0.24 -16.53 -3.29
N THR A 291 0.32 -17.82 -3.64
CA THR A 291 -0.48 -18.90 -3.05
C THR A 291 0.46 -19.96 -2.51
N ARG A 292 0.15 -20.49 -1.32
CA ARG A 292 0.92 -21.59 -0.71
C ARG A 292 0.04 -22.70 -0.19
N ILE A 293 0.61 -23.90 -0.09
CA ILE A 293 0.07 -24.95 0.76
C ILE A 293 0.34 -24.56 2.22
N MET A 294 -0.69 -24.60 3.06
CA MET A 294 -0.62 -24.34 4.49
C MET A 294 -0.53 -25.63 5.30
N ARG A 295 -1.19 -26.68 4.82
CA ARG A 295 -1.25 -28.02 5.44
C ARG A 295 -1.63 -29.05 4.38
N VAL A 296 -1.37 -30.33 4.66
CA VAL A 296 -1.91 -31.46 3.90
C VAL A 296 -2.61 -32.39 4.87
N ASN A 297 -3.84 -32.80 4.56
CA ASN A 297 -4.63 -33.74 5.36
C ASN A 297 -5.04 -34.92 4.47
N ASN A 298 -4.60 -36.13 4.79
CA ASN A 298 -4.98 -37.36 4.08
C ASN A 298 -4.81 -37.24 2.55
N GLY A 299 -3.65 -36.77 2.11
CA GLY A 299 -3.32 -36.47 0.71
C GLY A 299 -3.93 -35.18 0.13
N THR A 300 -4.84 -34.49 0.83
CA THR A 300 -5.50 -33.27 0.34
C THR A 300 -4.79 -32.00 0.81
N PRO A 301 -4.24 -31.16 -0.08
CA PRO A 301 -3.62 -29.89 0.29
C PRO A 301 -4.65 -28.81 0.63
N GLU A 302 -4.45 -28.11 1.75
CA GLU A 302 -5.16 -26.88 2.10
C GLU A 302 -4.33 -25.67 1.62
N PHE A 303 -4.83 -24.97 0.61
CA PHE A 303 -4.20 -23.76 0.09
C PHE A 303 -4.68 -22.51 0.84
N ALA A 304 -3.78 -21.53 0.98
CA ALA A 304 -4.15 -20.16 1.32
C ALA A 304 -3.42 -19.17 0.39
N GLN A 305 -4.02 -18.00 0.21
CA GLN A 305 -3.54 -16.98 -0.72
C GLN A 305 -3.25 -15.67 -0.01
N TRP A 306 -2.14 -15.04 -0.39
CA TRP A 306 -1.76 -13.74 0.10
C TRP A 306 -2.71 -12.69 -0.46
N ASN A 307 -3.45 -12.03 0.43
CA ASN A 307 -4.35 -10.93 0.09
C ASN A 307 -4.04 -9.71 0.94
N TYR A 308 -4.24 -8.54 0.36
CA TYR A 308 -3.98 -7.24 0.96
C TYR A 308 -5.24 -6.37 0.99
N ARG A 309 -5.24 -5.28 1.75
CA ARG A 309 -6.14 -4.12 1.60
C ARG A 309 -5.40 -2.85 2.01
N ILE A 310 -5.70 -1.72 1.39
CA ILE A 310 -5.27 -0.41 1.88
C ILE A 310 -6.42 0.21 2.66
N LEU A 311 -6.14 0.68 3.87
CA LEU A 311 -7.08 1.42 4.72
C LEU A 311 -6.35 2.57 5.43
N CYS A 312 -7.13 3.39 6.12
CA CYS A 312 -6.67 4.59 6.79
C CYS A 312 -7.23 4.69 8.21
N HIS A 313 -6.50 5.36 9.09
CA HIS A 313 -6.82 5.51 10.51
C HIS A 313 -6.76 6.97 10.96
N PRO A 314 -7.87 7.57 11.45
CA PRO A 314 -7.85 8.88 12.09
C PRO A 314 -7.09 8.83 13.42
N ILE A 315 -5.93 9.50 13.45
CA ILE A 315 -4.99 9.41 14.58
C ILE A 315 -5.59 10.11 15.81
N LYS A 316 -5.63 9.41 16.95
CA LYS A 316 -6.24 9.90 18.20
C LYS A 316 -5.31 10.85 18.95
N ARG A 317 -4.00 10.60 18.91
CA ARG A 317 -2.98 11.48 19.50
C ARG A 317 -2.75 12.75 18.65
N LYS A 318 -2.23 13.78 19.30
CA LYS A 318 -1.72 14.98 18.62
C LYS A 318 -0.42 14.63 17.89
N LEU A 319 -0.35 14.98 16.60
CA LEU A 319 0.80 14.77 15.72
C LEU A 319 1.02 16.05 14.90
N HIS A 320 2.24 16.56 14.90
CA HIS A 320 2.62 17.81 14.24
C HIS A 320 3.41 17.58 12.95
N ARG A 321 3.48 18.62 12.11
CA ARG A 321 4.33 18.61 10.90
C ARG A 321 5.83 18.57 11.21
N TYR A 322 6.23 18.88 12.46
CA TYR A 322 7.61 18.73 12.93
C TYR A 322 7.92 17.34 13.48
N ASP A 323 6.91 16.49 13.71
CA ASP A 323 7.09 15.07 14.03
C ASP A 323 7.28 14.22 12.75
N LEU A 324 7.64 14.87 11.63
CA LEU A 324 7.92 14.29 10.34
C LEU A 324 9.35 14.62 9.97
N ILE A 325 10.21 13.62 9.87
CA ILE A 325 11.61 13.78 9.50
C ILE A 325 11.77 13.38 8.04
N LEU A 326 12.45 14.21 7.24
CA LEU A 326 12.77 13.88 5.84
C LEU A 326 13.85 12.79 5.81
N GLU A 327 13.61 11.73 5.05
CA GLU A 327 14.64 10.70 4.80
C GLU A 327 15.59 11.16 3.70
N ASP A 328 16.90 11.03 3.94
CA ASP A 328 17.92 11.28 2.93
C ASP A 328 18.10 10.04 2.03
N ASP A 329 17.09 9.80 1.20
CA ASP A 329 17.17 8.92 0.05
C ASP A 329 18.14 9.57 -0.97
N PHE A 330 19.43 9.32 -0.77
CA PHE A 330 20.48 10.07 -1.48
C PHE A 330 20.51 9.79 -2.98
N ALA A 331 20.09 8.61 -3.45
CA ALA A 331 20.06 8.28 -4.87
C ALA A 331 19.13 9.20 -5.71
N PRO A 332 17.83 9.38 -5.39
CA PRO A 332 17.00 10.36 -6.05
C PRO A 332 17.47 11.80 -5.80
N ARG A 333 17.91 12.16 -4.58
CA ARG A 333 18.39 13.52 -4.29
C ARG A 333 19.61 13.92 -5.14
N LEU A 334 20.59 13.02 -5.28
CA LEU A 334 21.80 13.21 -6.08
C LEU A 334 21.51 13.24 -7.58
N SER A 335 20.70 12.29 -8.07
CA SER A 335 20.35 12.23 -9.50
C SER A 335 19.53 13.45 -9.95
N MET A 336 18.66 13.98 -9.09
CA MET A 336 17.92 15.23 -9.32
C MET A 336 18.70 16.51 -8.98
N ARG A 337 19.91 16.40 -8.42
CA ARG A 337 20.77 17.52 -7.99
C ARG A 337 20.07 18.50 -7.02
N ARG A 338 19.32 17.99 -6.04
CA ARG A 338 18.52 18.80 -5.10
C ARG A 338 19.22 18.98 -3.75
N THR A 339 18.97 20.12 -3.08
CA THR A 339 19.22 20.23 -1.63
C THR A 339 18.16 19.44 -0.85
N MET A 340 18.36 19.19 0.45
CA MET A 340 17.33 18.57 1.30
C MET A 340 16.03 19.41 1.33
N LYS A 341 16.15 20.75 1.33
CA LYS A 341 15.00 21.68 1.35
C LYS A 341 14.20 21.63 0.04
N ASP A 342 14.87 21.54 -1.10
CA ASP A 342 14.18 21.35 -2.39
C ASP A 342 13.58 19.94 -2.50
N TYR A 343 14.34 18.92 -2.09
CA TYR A 343 13.95 17.51 -2.22
C TYR A 343 12.66 17.22 -1.44
N ALA A 344 12.52 17.76 -0.21
CA ALA A 344 11.30 17.69 0.60
C ALA A 344 10.03 18.17 -0.12
N MET A 345 10.17 19.04 -1.12
CA MET A 345 9.09 19.59 -1.93
C MET A 345 8.94 18.94 -3.32
N THR A 346 9.52 17.75 -3.52
CA THR A 346 9.29 16.89 -4.70
C THR A 346 8.39 15.69 -4.39
N ARG A 347 7.64 15.16 -5.36
CA ARG A 347 6.86 13.91 -5.21
C ARG A 347 7.69 12.66 -4.87
N SER A 348 9.02 12.71 -4.94
CA SER A 348 9.92 11.63 -4.52
C SER A 348 10.24 11.63 -3.02
N ALA A 349 9.94 12.69 -2.28
CA ALA A 349 10.34 12.82 -0.88
C ALA A 349 9.64 11.79 0.03
N ARG A 350 10.46 10.99 0.71
CA ARG A 350 10.07 10.02 1.74
C ARG A 350 10.33 10.60 3.14
N PHE A 351 9.52 10.23 4.11
CA PHE A 351 9.60 10.72 5.48
C PHE A 351 9.53 9.55 6.47
N ARG A 352 9.95 9.78 7.71
CA ARG A 352 9.57 8.95 8.86
C ARG A 352 8.84 9.78 9.90
N VAL A 353 8.07 9.11 10.76
CA VAL A 353 7.57 9.73 11.99
C VAL A 353 8.74 9.86 12.97
N ALA A 354 8.90 11.04 13.59
CA ALA A 354 9.87 11.27 14.64
C ALA A 354 9.62 10.31 15.80
N ALA A 355 10.68 9.76 16.39
CA ALA A 355 10.54 8.74 17.42
C ALA A 355 10.21 9.32 18.82
N GLY A 356 10.17 10.64 18.93
CA GLY A 356 9.56 11.42 20.00
C GLY A 356 9.11 12.77 19.45
N VAL A 357 9.04 13.80 20.31
CA VAL A 357 8.71 15.17 19.89
C VAL A 357 9.83 15.72 18.99
N GLY A 358 9.49 16.19 17.79
CA GLY A 358 10.45 16.84 16.89
C GLY A 358 11.07 18.11 17.51
N SER A 359 12.39 18.28 17.38
CA SER A 359 13.15 19.31 18.11
C SER A 359 13.13 20.70 17.46
N ARG A 360 12.98 20.76 16.14
CA ARG A 360 12.96 21.97 15.31
C ARG A 360 12.06 21.76 14.09
N TYR A 361 11.57 22.85 13.51
CA TYR A 361 10.66 22.83 12.36
C TYR A 361 11.10 23.85 11.29
N ASP A 362 11.23 23.42 10.04
CA ASP A 362 11.34 24.32 8.89
C ASP A 362 9.95 24.47 8.26
N ARG A 363 9.34 25.65 8.41
CA ARG A 363 8.00 25.95 7.88
C ARG A 363 7.94 26.04 6.36
N ASP A 364 9.06 26.31 5.68
CA ASP A 364 9.11 26.47 4.23
C ASP A 364 9.33 25.10 3.56
N ALA A 365 10.26 24.30 4.12
CA ALA A 365 10.51 22.92 3.70
C ALA A 365 9.43 21.94 4.17
N GLY A 366 8.72 22.28 5.26
CA GLY A 366 7.51 21.62 5.72
C GLY A 366 7.70 20.40 6.61
N TYR A 367 8.91 20.17 7.14
CA TYR A 367 9.29 19.01 7.95
C TYR A 367 10.14 19.43 9.18
N GLY A 368 10.37 18.50 10.11
CA GLY A 368 11.11 18.73 11.36
C GLY A 368 12.43 17.96 11.47
N GLN A 369 13.11 18.16 12.61
CA GLN A 369 14.44 17.58 12.87
C GLN A 369 14.45 16.82 14.21
N GLU A 370 15.07 15.64 14.23
CA GLU A 370 15.30 14.80 15.40
C GLU A 370 16.77 14.41 15.45
N SER A 371 17.33 14.24 16.66
CA SER A 371 18.67 13.70 16.88
C SER A 371 18.66 12.16 16.86
N ASP A 372 19.60 11.55 16.17
CA ASP A 372 19.72 10.08 16.06
C ASP A 372 19.98 9.42 17.42
N ARG A 373 19.28 8.30 17.68
CA ARG A 373 19.28 7.59 18.96
C ARG A 373 18.71 6.17 18.82
N ALA A 374 19.29 5.22 19.53
CA ALA A 374 18.72 3.87 19.66
C ALA A 374 17.48 3.89 20.57
N LEU A 375 16.41 3.19 20.17
CA LEU A 375 15.11 3.19 20.86
C LEU A 375 14.42 1.83 20.74
N GLY A 376 13.65 1.44 21.77
CA GLY A 376 12.82 0.23 21.75
C GLY A 376 11.44 0.41 21.12
N THR A 377 10.82 1.58 21.29
CA THR A 377 9.53 1.94 20.66
C THR A 377 9.55 3.42 20.24
N SER A 378 8.68 3.79 19.31
CA SER A 378 8.63 5.12 18.69
C SER A 378 7.18 5.57 18.44
N THR A 379 6.97 6.85 18.10
CA THR A 379 5.64 7.44 17.88
C THR A 379 4.77 6.63 16.90
N ILE A 380 5.36 6.02 15.87
CA ILE A 380 4.62 5.17 14.91
C ILE A 380 4.09 3.88 15.54
N ASP A 381 4.75 3.28 16.53
CA ASP A 381 4.21 2.11 17.25
C ASP A 381 2.90 2.46 17.93
N TYR A 382 2.90 3.55 18.70
CA TYR A 382 1.70 4.00 19.40
C TYR A 382 0.57 4.44 18.45
N ILE A 383 0.86 4.78 17.20
CA ILE A 383 -0.17 5.05 16.18
C ILE A 383 -0.70 3.72 15.62
N MET A 384 0.17 2.76 15.29
CA MET A 384 -0.23 1.43 14.81
C MET A 384 -1.04 0.67 15.87
N GLU A 385 -0.69 0.80 17.16
CA GLU A 385 -1.44 0.22 18.28
C GLU A 385 -2.85 0.82 18.46
N GLU A 386 -3.17 1.96 17.81
CA GLU A 386 -4.55 2.47 17.75
C GLU A 386 -5.40 1.80 16.66
N ILE A 387 -4.78 1.03 15.75
CA ILE A 387 -5.37 0.44 14.54
C ILE A 387 -5.74 -1.04 14.80
N PRO A 388 -7.00 -1.44 14.59
CA PRO A 388 -7.41 -2.84 14.66
C PRO A 388 -7.13 -3.62 13.36
N GLY A 389 -6.96 -4.93 13.50
CA GLY A 389 -6.91 -5.90 12.39
C GLY A 389 -8.29 -6.26 11.83
N LYS A 390 -8.41 -7.48 11.28
CA LYS A 390 -9.65 -7.98 10.64
C LYS A 390 -10.88 -8.08 11.56
N ASP A 391 -10.71 -8.03 12.88
CA ASP A 391 -11.80 -7.98 13.87
C ASP A 391 -12.39 -6.55 14.03
N ASN A 392 -11.79 -5.55 13.39
CA ASN A 392 -12.11 -4.12 13.47
C ASN A 392 -12.10 -3.58 14.92
N TYR A 393 -12.63 -2.38 15.15
CA TYR A 393 -12.55 -1.73 16.48
C TYR A 393 -13.14 -2.53 17.66
N PRO A 394 -14.22 -3.34 17.49
CA PRO A 394 -14.69 -4.26 18.53
C PRO A 394 -13.75 -5.44 18.82
N GLY A 395 -12.61 -5.55 18.12
CA GLY A 395 -11.62 -6.59 18.31
C GLY A 395 -11.01 -6.57 19.71
N HIS A 396 -11.16 -7.70 20.41
CA HIS A 396 -10.61 -7.89 21.75
C HIS A 396 -10.11 -9.33 21.88
N LEU A 397 -8.80 -9.51 21.72
CA LEU A 397 -8.12 -10.80 21.72
C LEU A 397 -6.87 -10.72 22.62
N TYR A 398 -6.41 -11.88 23.09
CA TYR A 398 -5.18 -12.02 23.85
C TYR A 398 -4.43 -13.25 23.34
N ASP A 399 -3.10 -13.17 23.30
CA ASP A 399 -2.24 -14.33 23.07
C ASP A 399 -1.65 -14.83 24.39
N ALA A 400 -1.61 -16.16 24.51
CA ALA A 400 -1.10 -16.93 25.64
C ALA A 400 -0.41 -18.22 25.15
N SER A 401 0.00 -18.25 23.88
CA SER A 401 0.65 -19.39 23.22
C SER A 401 1.91 -19.82 23.97
N PHE A 402 2.16 -21.13 24.03
CA PHE A 402 3.25 -21.73 24.81
C PHE A 402 3.23 -21.38 26.32
N GLY A 403 2.09 -20.89 26.84
CA GLY A 403 1.94 -20.41 28.21
C GLY A 403 2.41 -18.97 28.45
N MET A 404 2.99 -18.31 27.44
CA MET A 404 3.50 -16.95 27.55
C MET A 404 2.37 -15.94 27.40
N ILE A 405 1.92 -15.32 28.50
CA ILE A 405 0.96 -14.20 28.44
C ILE A 405 1.67 -12.99 27.83
N HIS A 406 1.13 -12.45 26.73
CA HIS A 406 1.64 -11.23 26.12
C HIS A 406 1.09 -10.00 26.88
N ASP A 407 1.96 -9.30 27.61
CA ASP A 407 1.67 -8.05 28.29
C ASP A 407 2.11 -6.84 27.44
N ASN A 408 1.45 -5.69 27.63
CA ASN A 408 1.74 -4.44 26.94
C ASN A 408 3.07 -3.83 27.45
N ILE A 409 3.96 -3.45 26.52
CA ILE A 409 5.30 -2.95 26.85
C ILE A 409 5.29 -1.56 27.52
N HIS A 410 4.30 -0.71 27.21
CA HIS A 410 4.21 0.67 27.70
C HIS A 410 3.56 0.78 29.09
N LEU A 411 3.06 -0.33 29.66
CA LEU A 411 2.33 -0.36 30.93
C LEU A 411 3.05 -1.21 31.97
N HIS A 412 3.48 -0.57 33.07
CA HIS A 412 4.23 -1.25 34.14
C HIS A 412 3.44 -2.36 34.87
N ASN A 413 2.10 -2.32 34.82
CA ASN A 413 1.21 -3.12 35.68
C ASN A 413 0.88 -4.53 35.13
N ALA A 414 1.72 -5.09 34.24
CA ALA A 414 1.47 -6.40 33.59
C ALA A 414 0.07 -6.50 32.94
N THR A 415 -0.35 -5.41 32.29
CA THR A 415 -1.61 -5.32 31.56
C THR A 415 -1.53 -6.14 30.27
N LYS A 416 -2.42 -7.11 30.09
CA LYS A 416 -2.48 -7.95 28.87
C LYS A 416 -2.60 -7.07 27.61
N LEU A 417 -1.82 -7.39 26.59
CA LEU A 417 -1.85 -6.72 25.29
C LEU A 417 -3.06 -7.19 24.47
N ASN A 418 -3.93 -6.27 24.05
CA ASN A 418 -5.02 -6.61 23.12
C ASN A 418 -4.42 -6.91 21.74
N THR A 419 -4.26 -8.20 21.43
CA THR A 419 -3.59 -8.65 20.21
C THR A 419 -4.41 -8.43 18.94
N ALA A 420 -5.69 -8.05 19.04
CA ALA A 420 -6.52 -7.66 17.89
C ALA A 420 -6.11 -6.32 17.24
N TYR A 421 -5.19 -5.57 17.86
CA TYR A 421 -4.63 -4.30 17.39
C TYR A 421 -3.17 -4.45 16.95
N TYR A 422 -2.72 -3.57 16.07
CA TYR A 422 -1.43 -3.71 15.38
C TYR A 422 -0.22 -3.42 16.26
N HIS A 423 0.56 -4.45 16.57
CA HIS A 423 1.75 -4.39 17.42
C HIS A 423 2.91 -5.21 16.82
N ARG A 424 4.15 -4.69 16.93
CA ARG A 424 5.38 -5.41 16.53
C ARG A 424 6.21 -5.91 17.72
N VAL A 425 6.01 -5.32 18.91
CA VAL A 425 6.69 -5.67 20.16
C VAL A 425 5.67 -6.11 21.22
N TYR A 426 6.03 -7.02 22.10
CA TYR A 426 5.27 -7.35 23.32
C TYR A 426 6.21 -7.72 24.47
N LYS A 427 5.68 -7.78 25.69
CA LYS A 427 6.42 -8.17 26.90
C LYS A 427 5.94 -9.51 27.43
N VAL A 428 6.86 -10.32 27.93
CA VAL A 428 6.59 -11.57 28.66
C VAL A 428 7.01 -11.46 30.13
N ARG A 429 6.52 -12.36 30.97
CA ARG A 429 6.69 -12.30 32.43
C ARG A 429 7.99 -12.94 32.91
N GLU A 430 8.32 -14.09 32.33
CA GLU A 430 9.53 -14.86 32.59
C GLU A 430 10.67 -14.40 31.67
N ASN A 431 11.92 -14.68 32.04
CA ASN A 431 13.07 -14.45 31.16
C ASN A 431 13.16 -15.56 30.11
N ASP A 432 13.58 -15.23 28.89
CA ASP A 432 14.12 -16.23 27.97
C ASP A 432 15.54 -16.70 28.37
N ALA A 433 16.11 -17.61 27.60
CA ALA A 433 17.46 -18.14 27.83
C ALA A 433 18.59 -17.07 27.70
N MET A 434 18.30 -15.91 27.11
CA MET A 434 19.20 -14.77 26.97
C MET A 434 18.93 -13.67 28.03
N GLY A 435 18.03 -13.92 28.99
CA GLY A 435 17.64 -12.99 30.03
C GLY A 435 16.63 -11.91 29.60
N GLN A 436 16.10 -11.97 28.39
CA GLN A 436 15.21 -10.96 27.82
C GLN A 436 13.75 -11.20 28.20
N ARG A 437 12.96 -10.11 28.21
CA ARG A 437 11.49 -10.14 28.41
C ARG A 437 10.71 -9.36 27.36
N VAL A 438 11.39 -8.79 26.37
CA VAL A 438 10.80 -7.95 25.33
C VAL A 438 11.00 -8.67 24.02
N VAL A 439 9.91 -9.12 23.41
CA VAL A 439 9.95 -9.96 22.20
C VAL A 439 9.49 -9.14 21.00
N TRP A 440 10.33 -9.15 19.97
CA TRP A 440 10.04 -8.58 18.66
C TRP A 440 9.46 -9.67 17.76
N ARG A 441 8.38 -9.35 17.05
CA ARG A 441 7.80 -10.25 16.04
C ARG A 441 8.64 -10.21 14.75
N GLY A 442 8.53 -11.25 13.93
CA GLY A 442 9.20 -11.31 12.62
C GLY A 442 10.73 -11.28 12.69
N PHE A 443 11.34 -11.87 13.72
CA PHE A 443 12.80 -11.91 13.89
C PHE A 443 13.47 -10.52 13.87
N GLN A 444 12.89 -9.56 14.60
CA GLN A 444 13.31 -8.16 14.68
C GLN A 444 13.02 -7.31 13.43
N ASP A 445 12.14 -7.74 12.52
CA ASP A 445 11.59 -6.89 11.45
C ASP A 445 11.08 -5.57 12.01
N LYS A 446 11.81 -4.49 11.70
CA LYS A 446 11.57 -3.13 12.21
C LYS A 446 10.20 -2.58 11.77
N HIS A 447 9.59 -3.16 10.74
CA HIS A 447 8.54 -2.52 9.96
C HIS A 447 7.27 -3.36 9.78
N MET A 448 7.22 -4.55 10.37
CA MET A 448 6.05 -5.43 10.39
C MET A 448 5.28 -5.33 11.72
N TRP A 449 4.12 -4.68 11.70
CA TRP A 449 3.14 -4.80 12.80
C TRP A 449 2.19 -5.97 12.54
N THR A 450 1.71 -6.63 13.61
CA THR A 450 0.81 -7.79 13.52
C THR A 450 -0.46 -7.56 14.32
N ALA A 451 -1.59 -8.10 13.86
CA ALA A 451 -2.84 -8.18 14.59
C ALA A 451 -3.42 -9.59 14.47
N GLN A 452 -3.88 -10.14 15.58
CA GLN A 452 -4.61 -11.41 15.65
C GLN A 452 -6.06 -11.21 15.21
N THR A 453 -6.71 -12.25 14.69
CA THR A 453 -8.12 -12.22 14.31
C THR A 453 -8.87 -13.50 14.67
N SER A 454 -10.17 -13.38 14.91
CA SER A 454 -11.12 -14.49 15.06
C SER A 454 -11.80 -14.89 13.75
N SER A 455 -11.57 -14.17 12.64
CA SER A 455 -12.18 -14.47 11.34
C SER A 455 -11.65 -15.76 10.74
N SER A 456 -12.54 -16.72 10.47
CA SER A 456 -12.22 -17.97 9.78
C SER A 456 -11.66 -17.82 8.37
N ARG A 457 -11.87 -16.65 7.73
CA ARG A 457 -11.33 -16.32 6.39
C ARG A 457 -9.82 -16.10 6.36
N ILE A 458 -9.17 -15.93 7.52
CA ILE A 458 -7.70 -15.95 7.62
C ILE A 458 -7.25 -17.37 7.97
N SER A 459 -6.20 -17.81 7.29
CA SER A 459 -5.63 -19.15 7.47
C SER A 459 -4.96 -19.28 8.84
N PRO A 460 -5.23 -20.35 9.61
CA PRO A 460 -4.61 -20.56 10.90
C PRO A 460 -3.16 -21.03 10.77
N ALA A 461 -2.27 -20.43 11.56
CA ALA A 461 -1.11 -21.15 12.07
C ALA A 461 -1.60 -22.11 13.16
N LYS A 462 -1.26 -23.40 13.04
CA LYS A 462 -1.54 -24.43 14.05
C LYS A 462 -0.25 -25.14 14.43
N ILE A 463 -0.07 -25.43 15.71
CA ILE A 463 1.05 -26.23 16.22
C ILE A 463 0.59 -27.08 17.41
N GLU A 464 1.06 -28.31 17.47
CA GLU A 464 1.00 -29.13 18.67
C GLU A 464 2.36 -29.05 19.38
N ASP A 465 2.35 -28.51 20.59
CA ASP A 465 3.52 -28.30 21.44
C ASP A 465 3.54 -29.37 22.54
N CYS A 466 4.45 -30.34 22.41
CA CYS A 466 4.57 -31.49 23.31
C CYS A 466 5.76 -31.33 24.25
N ASN A 467 5.49 -30.88 25.49
CA ASN A 467 6.51 -30.69 26.51
C ASN A 467 6.52 -31.84 27.52
N ARG A 468 7.71 -32.23 28.00
CA ARG A 468 7.83 -33.24 29.06
C ARG A 468 7.64 -32.57 30.42
N ASN A 469 6.56 -32.91 31.12
CA ASN A 469 6.29 -32.39 32.46
C ASN A 469 7.42 -32.82 33.42
N SER A 470 8.08 -31.85 34.04
CA SER A 470 9.25 -32.07 34.91
C SER A 470 8.96 -32.80 36.22
N LYS A 471 7.69 -32.84 36.65
CA LYS A 471 7.24 -33.51 37.88
C LYS A 471 6.64 -34.90 37.63
N THR A 472 5.95 -35.11 36.50
CA THR A 472 5.29 -36.39 36.18
C THR A 472 6.08 -37.24 35.17
N HIS A 473 7.11 -36.66 34.54
CA HIS A 473 7.91 -37.22 33.44
C HIS A 473 7.13 -37.66 32.18
N LYS A 474 5.81 -37.41 32.13
CA LYS A 474 4.95 -37.66 30.96
C LYS A 474 5.08 -36.55 29.93
N MET A 475 4.77 -36.86 28.68
CA MET A 475 4.56 -35.84 27.65
C MET A 475 3.17 -35.23 27.80
N GLU A 476 3.10 -33.90 27.80
CA GLU A 476 1.87 -33.12 27.78
C GLU A 476 1.84 -32.27 26.51
N CYS A 477 0.97 -32.64 25.58
CA CYS A 477 0.79 -31.94 24.31
C CYS A 477 -0.33 -30.91 24.39
N LYS A 478 -0.07 -29.70 23.90
CA LYS A 478 -1.03 -28.59 23.83
C LYS A 478 -1.15 -28.10 22.39
N ASN A 479 -2.37 -28.02 21.90
CA ASN A 479 -2.65 -27.51 20.56
C ASN A 479 -2.88 -25.99 20.63
N PHE A 480 -2.08 -25.23 19.90
CA PHE A 480 -2.22 -23.79 19.73
C PHE A 480 -2.69 -23.46 18.30
N GLU A 481 -3.66 -22.55 18.19
CA GLU A 481 -4.19 -22.07 16.90
C GLU A 481 -4.33 -20.55 16.94
N ALA A 482 -3.68 -19.86 15.99
CA ALA A 482 -3.73 -18.42 15.86
C ALA A 482 -3.88 -17.99 14.40
N ARG A 483 -4.52 -16.86 14.16
CA ARG A 483 -4.68 -16.24 12.84
C ARG A 483 -4.16 -14.82 12.92
N TYR A 484 -3.30 -14.46 11.98
CA TYR A 484 -2.58 -13.19 11.98
C TYR A 484 -2.70 -12.49 10.64
N THR A 485 -2.97 -11.18 10.71
CA THR A 485 -2.73 -10.24 9.62
C THR A 485 -1.61 -9.29 9.99
N TYR A 486 -0.94 -8.79 8.96
CA TYR A 486 0.29 -7.99 9.04
C TYR A 486 -0.01 -6.61 8.49
N ALA A 487 0.70 -5.58 8.94
CA ALA A 487 0.52 -4.23 8.41
C ALA A 487 1.83 -3.44 8.34
N VAL A 488 1.90 -2.58 7.33
CA VAL A 488 2.99 -1.63 7.07
C VAL A 488 2.37 -0.26 6.79
N PRO A 489 2.84 0.84 7.41
CA PRO A 489 2.36 2.19 7.11
C PRO A 489 2.72 2.60 5.68
N LEU A 490 1.89 3.43 5.04
CA LEU A 490 2.12 3.94 3.68
C LEU A 490 2.35 5.44 3.65
N GLU A 491 1.38 6.22 4.13
CA GLU A 491 1.45 7.68 4.10
C GLU A 491 0.59 8.34 5.20
N LEU A 492 1.07 9.48 5.70
CA LEU A 492 0.32 10.39 6.55
C LEU A 492 -0.33 11.48 5.70
N ILE A 493 -1.65 11.60 5.81
CA ILE A 493 -2.47 12.55 5.05
C ILE A 493 -3.12 13.52 6.03
N TRP A 494 -2.88 14.82 5.84
CA TRP A 494 -3.62 15.85 6.58
C TRP A 494 -4.91 16.22 5.86
N LEU A 495 -6.03 15.73 6.38
CA LEU A 495 -7.36 16.19 5.98
C LEU A 495 -7.52 17.66 6.39
N THR A 496 -8.27 18.42 5.60
CA THR A 496 -8.44 19.87 5.75
C THR A 496 -9.93 20.25 5.82
N PRO A 497 -10.27 21.49 6.21
CA PRO A 497 -11.65 21.96 6.07
C PRO A 497 -12.11 22.15 4.62
N LEU A 498 -11.25 22.06 3.59
CA LEU A 498 -11.65 22.22 2.18
C LEU A 498 -12.57 21.07 1.71
N TYR A 499 -12.42 19.88 2.28
CA TYR A 499 -13.25 18.71 1.97
C TYR A 499 -14.74 18.90 2.34
N SER A 500 -15.07 19.86 3.21
CA SER A 500 -16.44 20.17 3.65
C SER A 500 -16.87 21.61 3.36
N TRP A 501 -15.99 22.45 2.80
CA TRP A 501 -16.25 23.87 2.57
C TRP A 501 -16.91 24.12 1.20
N ASN A 502 -18.24 24.21 1.22
CA ASN A 502 -19.08 24.53 0.08
C ASN A 502 -19.69 25.95 0.21
N PRO A 503 -18.90 27.03 0.02
CA PRO A 503 -19.37 28.41 0.23
C PRO A 503 -20.39 28.89 -0.80
N TYR A 504 -20.50 28.21 -1.94
CA TYR A 504 -21.44 28.54 -3.02
C TYR A 504 -22.75 27.73 -2.95
N GLY A 505 -22.95 26.86 -1.95
CA GLY A 505 -24.16 26.05 -1.83
C GLY A 505 -24.39 25.09 -3.01
N LEU A 506 -23.30 24.61 -3.63
CA LEU A 506 -23.36 23.72 -4.80
C LEU A 506 -24.08 22.42 -4.43
N LYS A 507 -25.06 22.01 -5.25
CA LYS A 507 -25.80 20.76 -5.01
C LYS A 507 -24.90 19.56 -5.28
N PHE A 508 -24.79 18.68 -4.29
CA PHE A 508 -24.13 17.38 -4.42
C PHE A 508 -25.17 16.30 -4.79
N TRP A 509 -24.90 15.51 -5.81
CA TRP A 509 -25.81 14.50 -6.35
C TRP A 509 -25.32 13.07 -6.06
N THR A 510 -26.25 12.20 -5.70
CA THR A 510 -25.99 10.83 -5.21
C THR A 510 -27.03 9.84 -5.74
N GLY A 511 -26.69 8.55 -5.81
CA GLY A 511 -27.61 7.51 -6.23
C GLY A 511 -28.05 7.66 -7.69
N ARG A 512 -29.36 7.61 -7.96
CA ARG A 512 -29.90 7.69 -9.34
C ARG A 512 -29.51 8.97 -10.07
N ASP A 513 -29.34 10.08 -9.34
CA ASP A 513 -29.02 11.38 -9.93
C ASP A 513 -27.50 11.59 -10.14
N TYR A 514 -26.66 10.58 -9.88
CA TYR A 514 -25.20 10.70 -9.92
C TYR A 514 -24.68 11.29 -11.24
N ASN A 515 -25.30 10.99 -12.38
CA ASN A 515 -24.86 11.48 -13.69
C ASN A 515 -25.33 12.90 -14.05
N VAL A 516 -26.17 13.55 -13.23
CA VAL A 516 -26.75 14.88 -13.50
C VAL A 516 -25.69 15.99 -13.72
N PRO A 517 -24.55 16.06 -13.00
CA PRO A 517 -23.50 17.05 -13.28
C PRO A 517 -23.04 17.07 -14.73
N ASN A 518 -22.91 15.90 -15.36
CA ASN A 518 -22.44 15.69 -16.73
C ASN A 518 -23.56 15.70 -17.80
N ALA A 519 -24.83 15.80 -17.40
CA ALA A 519 -25.96 15.72 -18.32
C ALA A 519 -25.92 16.78 -19.42
N HIS A 520 -26.52 16.49 -20.58
CA HIS A 520 -26.58 17.37 -21.76
C HIS A 520 -25.20 17.81 -22.30
N GLY A 521 -24.16 16.99 -22.13
CA GLY A 521 -22.82 17.25 -22.68
C GLY A 521 -21.97 18.22 -21.84
N ARG A 522 -22.32 18.42 -20.56
CA ARG A 522 -21.56 19.25 -19.62
C ARG A 522 -20.20 18.61 -19.30
N ASN A 523 -19.13 19.40 -19.37
CA ASN A 523 -17.73 18.94 -19.29
C ASN A 523 -16.85 19.76 -18.32
N GLY A 524 -17.45 20.67 -17.54
CA GLY A 524 -16.77 21.57 -16.61
C GLY A 524 -16.25 22.86 -17.24
N GLY A 525 -16.65 23.18 -18.48
CA GLY A 525 -16.24 24.41 -19.15
C GLY A 525 -16.72 25.69 -18.45
N LEU A 526 -16.05 26.81 -18.71
CA LEU A 526 -16.27 28.11 -18.04
C LEU A 526 -17.45 28.91 -18.61
N THR A 527 -18.47 28.24 -19.14
CA THR A 527 -19.69 28.83 -19.71
C THR A 527 -20.93 28.14 -19.12
N LYS A 528 -22.09 28.82 -19.05
CA LYS A 528 -23.30 28.27 -18.39
C LYS A 528 -23.82 26.98 -19.03
N ASP A 529 -23.53 26.72 -20.30
CA ASP A 529 -23.91 25.51 -21.03
C ASP A 529 -22.91 24.35 -20.83
N LYS A 530 -21.62 24.62 -20.61
CA LYS A 530 -20.56 23.59 -20.44
C LYS A 530 -20.20 23.27 -19.00
N ALA A 531 -20.47 24.19 -18.06
CA ALA A 531 -20.29 23.98 -16.63
C ALA A 531 -21.08 22.77 -16.12
N TYR A 532 -20.61 22.08 -15.07
CA TYR A 532 -21.36 20.97 -14.49
C TYR A 532 -22.61 21.47 -13.74
N ASN A 533 -23.69 20.68 -13.76
CA ASN A 533 -24.91 20.97 -13.00
C ASN A 533 -24.78 20.48 -11.56
N GLY A 534 -24.14 21.25 -10.68
CA GLY A 534 -23.70 20.78 -9.37
C GLY A 534 -22.52 19.81 -9.44
N THR A 535 -22.34 19.01 -8.38
CA THR A 535 -21.16 18.18 -8.09
C THR A 535 -21.56 16.77 -7.64
N ASN A 536 -20.64 15.81 -7.65
CA ASN A 536 -20.83 14.44 -7.18
C ASN A 536 -19.48 13.84 -6.73
N ALA A 537 -19.47 12.58 -6.27
CA ALA A 537 -18.25 11.92 -5.82
C ALA A 537 -17.16 11.74 -6.91
N GLY A 538 -17.51 11.78 -8.20
CA GLY A 538 -16.54 11.76 -9.31
C GLY A 538 -16.18 13.13 -9.86
N LYS A 539 -16.73 14.21 -9.29
CA LYS A 539 -16.62 15.61 -9.74
C LYS A 539 -16.58 16.53 -8.51
N PHE A 540 -15.68 16.22 -7.58
CA PHE A 540 -15.56 16.80 -6.25
C PHE A 540 -14.88 18.18 -6.27
N TYR A 541 -15.63 19.19 -6.71
CA TYR A 541 -15.20 20.58 -6.82
C TYR A 541 -16.13 21.50 -5.99
N PHE A 542 -15.64 22.02 -4.87
CA PHE A 542 -16.34 22.97 -3.98
C PHE A 542 -15.53 24.25 -3.70
N THR A 543 -14.21 24.13 -3.58
CA THR A 543 -13.28 25.19 -3.21
C THR A 543 -13.34 26.33 -4.25
N PRO A 544 -13.58 27.59 -3.87
CA PRO A 544 -13.51 28.72 -4.81
C PRO A 544 -12.16 28.75 -5.54
N ALA A 545 -12.17 28.98 -6.86
CA ALA A 545 -10.92 29.07 -7.62
C ALA A 545 -10.02 30.20 -7.08
N GLU A 546 -10.64 31.27 -6.58
CA GLU A 546 -10.02 32.46 -6.00
C GLU A 546 -9.35 32.21 -4.63
N PHE A 547 -9.49 31.00 -4.05
CA PHE A 547 -8.72 30.60 -2.86
C PHE A 547 -7.25 30.32 -3.18
N PHE A 548 -6.94 29.94 -4.43
CA PHE A 548 -5.61 29.62 -4.93
C PHE A 548 -5.10 30.67 -5.93
N HIS A 549 -3.79 30.65 -6.20
CA HIS A 549 -3.13 31.41 -7.25
C HIS A 549 -2.36 30.43 -8.17
N GLY A 550 -2.97 30.03 -9.28
CA GLY A 550 -2.42 29.05 -10.21
C GLY A 550 -2.97 27.64 -9.99
N GLY A 551 -2.39 26.67 -10.71
CA GLY A 551 -2.85 25.28 -10.78
C GLY A 551 -2.15 24.30 -9.84
N GLU A 552 -2.34 23.01 -10.11
CA GLU A 552 -1.66 21.91 -9.41
C GLU A 552 -0.13 21.91 -9.63
N VAL A 553 0.59 21.35 -8.66
CA VAL A 553 2.07 21.42 -8.57
C VAL A 553 2.67 20.04 -8.88
N GLU A 554 3.77 20.04 -9.64
CA GLU A 554 4.44 18.83 -10.17
C GLU A 554 3.48 17.87 -10.89
N ARG A 555 2.67 18.39 -11.83
CA ARG A 555 1.63 17.60 -12.54
C ARG A 555 2.19 16.33 -13.21
N ASP A 556 1.59 15.20 -12.90
CA ASP A 556 1.89 13.87 -13.44
C ASP A 556 0.82 13.43 -14.48
N PRO A 557 1.14 12.58 -15.47
CA PRO A 557 0.14 12.03 -16.41
C PRO A 557 -1.02 11.25 -15.76
N ALA A 558 -0.86 10.75 -14.53
CA ALA A 558 -1.94 10.12 -13.76
C ALA A 558 -2.85 11.12 -13.02
N ASP A 559 -2.50 12.41 -12.94
CA ASP A 559 -3.34 13.42 -12.27
C ASP A 559 -4.61 13.71 -13.08
N THR A 560 -5.77 13.25 -12.57
CA THR A 560 -7.06 13.32 -13.29
C THR A 560 -7.81 14.66 -13.16
N ALA A 561 -7.28 15.58 -12.36
CA ALA A 561 -7.92 16.84 -12.02
C ALA A 561 -7.74 17.94 -13.09
N LYS A 562 -8.62 18.95 -13.01
CA LYS A 562 -8.52 20.22 -13.73
C LYS A 562 -8.35 21.35 -12.71
N ASP A 563 -7.44 22.28 -12.98
CA ASP A 563 -7.05 23.35 -12.03
C ASP A 563 -8.23 24.25 -11.62
N THR A 564 -9.14 24.53 -12.56
CA THR A 564 -10.38 25.27 -12.33
C THR A 564 -11.43 24.85 -13.35
N ILE A 565 -12.67 24.72 -12.90
CA ILE A 565 -13.82 24.39 -13.73
C ILE A 565 -15.01 25.31 -13.46
N GLY A 566 -16.00 25.29 -14.36
CA GLY A 566 -17.31 25.85 -14.14
C GLY A 566 -18.27 24.82 -13.50
N VAL A 567 -18.93 25.22 -12.41
CA VAL A 567 -20.06 24.50 -11.81
C VAL A 567 -21.23 25.47 -11.62
N LEU A 568 -22.45 25.02 -11.85
CA LEU A 568 -23.66 25.77 -11.57
C LEU A 568 -24.07 25.60 -10.10
N ASP A 569 -24.40 26.72 -9.44
CA ASP A 569 -25.07 26.69 -8.12
C ASP A 569 -26.57 26.35 -8.25
N ALA A 570 -27.25 26.24 -7.10
CA ALA A 570 -28.69 25.92 -7.03
C ALA A 570 -29.61 26.95 -7.74
N HIS A 571 -29.09 28.12 -8.12
CA HIS A 571 -29.80 29.16 -8.85
C HIS A 571 -29.37 29.25 -10.33
N GLY A 572 -28.55 28.31 -10.82
CA GLY A 572 -28.07 28.30 -12.20
C GLY A 572 -27.02 29.38 -12.51
N ASN A 573 -26.33 29.90 -11.48
CA ASN A 573 -25.20 30.83 -11.68
C ASN A 573 -23.89 30.06 -11.79
N LEU A 574 -23.04 30.53 -12.71
CA LEU A 574 -21.72 29.96 -12.93
C LEU A 574 -20.79 30.33 -11.76
N ARG A 575 -20.23 29.32 -11.10
CA ARG A 575 -19.18 29.44 -10.09
C ARG A 575 -17.89 28.83 -10.64
N LYS A 576 -16.77 29.50 -10.38
CA LYS A 576 -15.44 28.98 -10.68
C LYS A 576 -14.93 28.24 -9.44
N VAL A 577 -14.60 26.97 -9.59
CA VAL A 577 -14.17 26.13 -8.47
C VAL A 577 -12.97 25.25 -8.84
N ALA A 578 -12.12 25.05 -7.83
CA ALA A 578 -10.97 24.18 -7.82
C ALA A 578 -11.32 22.83 -7.14
N PRO A 579 -10.60 21.75 -7.49
CA PRO A 579 -10.81 20.42 -6.91
C PRO A 579 -10.50 20.41 -5.41
N SER A 580 -11.35 19.74 -4.62
CA SER A 580 -11.40 19.88 -3.15
C SER A 580 -10.97 18.63 -2.37
N GLY A 581 -10.65 17.54 -3.07
CA GLY A 581 -10.22 16.28 -2.50
C GLY A 581 -8.72 16.26 -2.16
N THR A 582 -8.20 15.06 -1.92
CA THR A 582 -6.82 14.85 -1.47
C THR A 582 -5.79 15.28 -2.53
N LYS A 583 -4.71 15.90 -2.07
CA LYS A 583 -3.58 16.36 -2.89
C LYS A 583 -2.24 16.03 -2.22
N ILE A 584 -1.17 15.83 -2.99
CA ILE A 584 0.20 15.76 -2.46
C ILE A 584 0.63 17.17 -2.03
N PHE A 585 0.41 18.15 -2.91
CA PHE A 585 0.69 19.56 -2.68
C PHE A 585 -0.56 20.41 -2.92
N THR A 586 -0.79 21.42 -2.08
CA THR A 586 -1.74 22.47 -2.44
C THR A 586 -1.20 23.26 -3.65
N PRO A 587 -2.06 23.76 -4.55
CA PRO A 587 -1.73 24.95 -5.33
C PRO A 587 -1.23 26.08 -4.42
N ASN A 588 -0.57 27.08 -4.99
CA ASN A 588 -0.08 28.22 -4.22
C ASN A 588 -1.24 28.99 -3.56
N ILE A 589 -1.27 29.05 -2.23
CA ILE A 589 -2.29 29.79 -1.47
C ILE A 589 -1.75 31.21 -1.18
N PRO A 590 -2.46 32.29 -1.56
CA PRO A 590 -2.06 33.66 -1.25
C PRO A 590 -1.67 33.88 0.22
N ASN A 591 -0.52 34.51 0.44
CA ASN A 591 0.08 34.77 1.77
C ASN A 591 0.42 33.52 2.62
N VAL A 592 0.41 32.32 2.02
CA VAL A 592 0.80 31.05 2.67
C VAL A 592 1.83 30.28 1.83
N GLY A 593 1.72 30.31 0.50
CA GLY A 593 2.56 29.53 -0.42
C GLY A 593 1.96 28.15 -0.74
N VAL A 594 2.79 27.30 -1.34
CA VAL A 594 2.52 25.86 -1.47
C VAL A 594 2.71 25.15 -0.12
N MET A 595 1.97 24.07 0.11
CA MET A 595 2.14 23.17 1.26
C MET A 595 2.04 21.71 0.84
N ARG A 596 2.89 20.84 1.43
CA ARG A 596 2.71 19.38 1.37
C ARG A 596 1.59 18.93 2.32
N MET A 597 0.69 18.09 1.82
CA MET A 597 -0.45 17.52 2.56
C MET A 597 -0.36 15.99 2.72
N ARG A 598 0.32 15.30 1.79
CA ARG A 598 0.65 13.86 1.86
C ARG A 598 2.14 13.66 2.15
N TYR A 599 2.44 12.85 3.16
CA TYR A 599 3.79 12.54 3.63
C TYR A 599 3.98 11.02 3.61
N PRO A 600 4.61 10.48 2.56
CA PRO A 600 4.91 9.05 2.46
C PRO A 600 5.81 8.62 3.61
N VAL A 601 5.30 7.70 4.44
CA VAL A 601 6.01 7.12 5.59
C VAL A 601 6.19 5.60 5.45
N MET A 602 6.03 5.10 4.23
CA MET A 602 6.41 3.74 3.86
C MET A 602 7.91 3.51 4.08
N PRO A 603 8.29 2.46 4.82
CA PRO A 603 9.68 2.04 4.92
C PRO A 603 10.10 1.36 3.62
N ALA A 604 11.39 1.41 3.31
CA ALA A 604 11.95 0.62 2.22
C ALA A 604 12.41 -0.74 2.75
N HIS A 605 12.10 -1.83 2.04
CA HIS A 605 12.50 -3.20 2.41
C HIS A 605 14.01 -3.32 2.69
N VAL A 606 14.81 -2.56 1.94
CA VAL A 606 16.27 -2.49 2.06
C VAL A 606 16.77 -1.96 3.41
N GLU A 607 15.93 -1.24 4.20
CA GLU A 607 16.33 -0.72 5.52
C GLU A 607 16.73 -1.81 6.52
N GLY A 608 16.22 -3.04 6.36
CA GLY A 608 16.60 -4.18 7.19
C GLY A 608 17.95 -4.80 6.81
N ASN A 609 18.43 -4.56 5.60
CA ASN A 609 19.61 -5.21 5.06
C ASN A 609 20.90 -4.75 5.77
N ALA A 610 21.77 -5.69 6.15
CA ALA A 610 23.02 -5.40 6.85
C ALA A 610 23.96 -4.49 6.04
N ILE A 611 24.09 -4.71 4.73
CA ILE A 611 24.94 -3.89 3.84
C ILE A 611 24.37 -2.48 3.73
N TYR A 612 23.05 -2.33 3.67
CA TYR A 612 22.41 -1.01 3.65
C TYR A 612 22.62 -0.24 4.96
N LYS A 613 22.55 -0.91 6.11
CA LYS A 613 22.83 -0.29 7.43
C LYS A 613 24.25 0.29 7.50
N GLU A 614 25.26 -0.43 7.02
CA GLU A 614 26.64 0.07 6.92
C GLU A 614 26.80 1.21 5.89
N LEU A 615 26.14 1.10 4.72
CA LEU A 615 26.15 2.16 3.71
C LEU A 615 25.44 3.44 4.18
N ASP A 616 24.40 3.33 5.01
CA ASP A 616 23.68 4.47 5.58
C ASP A 616 24.46 5.14 6.71
N ALA A 617 25.16 4.35 7.54
CA ALA A 617 26.14 4.86 8.50
C ALA A 617 27.29 5.61 7.80
N LEU A 618 27.83 5.05 6.71
CA LEU A 618 28.85 5.70 5.88
C LEU A 618 28.31 6.99 5.21
N LYS A 619 27.06 6.97 4.72
CA LYS A 619 26.36 8.17 4.21
C LYS A 619 26.31 9.25 5.28
N ALA A 620 25.86 8.91 6.48
CA ALA A 620 25.75 9.85 7.61
C ALA A 620 27.12 10.43 8.01
N ALA A 621 28.17 9.58 8.05
CA ALA A 621 29.53 9.99 8.38
C ALA A 621 30.11 10.95 7.33
N VAL A 622 30.01 10.63 6.04
CA VAL A 622 30.53 11.47 4.94
C VAL A 622 29.74 12.77 4.78
N MET A 623 28.40 12.72 4.85
CA MET A 623 27.55 13.91 4.73
C MET A 623 27.71 14.90 5.90
N ASN A 624 28.19 14.43 7.05
CA ASN A 624 28.42 15.26 8.25
C ASN A 624 29.87 15.14 8.74
N MET A 625 30.85 15.12 7.82
CA MET A 625 32.26 14.79 8.12
C MET A 625 32.85 15.57 9.30
N GLN A 626 32.53 16.85 9.47
CA GLN A 626 32.96 17.68 10.61
C GLN A 626 32.46 17.19 11.98
N THR A 627 31.34 16.45 12.02
CA THR A 627 30.80 15.84 13.25
C THR A 627 31.45 14.48 13.55
N TYR A 628 31.97 13.83 12.51
CA TYR A 628 32.44 12.44 12.55
C TYR A 628 33.95 12.30 12.28
N GLU A 629 34.70 13.41 12.20
CA GLU A 629 36.13 13.47 11.84
C GLU A 629 36.99 12.48 12.63
N ARG A 630 36.74 12.36 13.94
CA ARG A 630 37.37 11.38 14.86
C ARG A 630 37.30 9.91 14.44
N PHE A 631 36.36 9.53 13.58
CA PHE A 631 36.25 8.16 13.05
C PHE A 631 37.15 7.93 11.82
N PHE A 632 37.74 9.00 11.27
CA PHE A 632 38.71 8.99 10.17
C PHE A 632 40.13 9.39 10.62
N GLU A 633 40.30 10.00 11.80
CA GLU A 633 41.58 10.47 12.37
C GLU A 633 42.60 9.36 12.67
N ARG A 634 42.16 8.11 12.87
CA ARG A 634 43.05 6.97 13.18
C ARG A 634 42.83 5.82 12.21
N ASP A 635 43.94 5.29 11.71
CA ASP A 635 44.00 4.02 11.01
C ASP A 635 43.54 2.87 11.94
N PRO A 636 42.49 2.10 11.58
CA PRO A 636 42.04 0.96 12.38
C PRO A 636 43.08 -0.18 12.44
N PHE A 637 44.10 -0.17 11.58
CA PHE A 637 45.21 -1.13 11.60
C PHE A 637 46.40 -0.70 12.46
N HIS A 638 46.33 0.44 13.16
CA HIS A 638 47.28 0.79 14.23
C HIS A 638 47.05 -0.03 15.51
N ALA A 639 47.03 -1.35 15.36
CA ALA A 639 47.31 -2.28 16.45
C ALA A 639 48.79 -2.12 16.86
N ILE A 640 49.04 -2.25 18.16
CA ILE A 640 50.36 -2.01 18.77
C ILE A 640 51.41 -2.96 18.20
N VAL A 641 52.46 -2.40 17.61
CA VAL A 641 53.73 -3.10 17.36
C VAL A 641 54.77 -2.44 18.25
N HIS A 642 55.09 -3.13 19.35
CA HIS A 642 55.86 -2.69 20.53
C HIS A 642 55.08 -1.81 21.53
#